data_AF-A0A194SD67-F1
#
_entry.id   AF-A0A194SD67-F1
#
_cell.length_a   1.000
_cell.length_b   1.000
_cell.length_c   1.000
_cell.angle_alpha   90.00
_cell.angle_beta   90.00
_cell.angle_gamma   90.00
#
_symmetry.space_group_name_H-M   'P 1'
#
loop_
_entity.id
_entity.type
_entity.pdbx_description
1 polymer ?
#
loop_
_entity_poly.entity_id
_entity_poly.type
_entity_poly.pdbx_seq_one_letter_code
_entity_poly.pdbx_strand_id
1 'polypeptide(L)'
;MFGPTLTSAVQKARESAEGTRDELSNELHAAERMRHEADELDAEQAEEIIEDEYRPLMGDENAGAERNGGSESEGERTGQSGGKAKQRRRWDEGGDGEVKVRKLEVWLAQGIFFILGACILLSWNTTIVAGSYYGARLADSPFEASFASFNALTFTTANLVFLAHANATQGKADLSRRISWSILVLAANLVLFIISTVVKEIPPALFFAFLIISSIILAASASYLQNAVVALSASFGPSYLNQILSGQGAIGFAVAMIQFVAAYGAVKSAPREPGQGFVLDNSTFSYAVLEDSSLVSTMAAPPATIRQSAFTFFLTVGIFAFASFICYIILIRLPLYHLVLRASFDSDAAPKKPDGASSGNSSVSLRVVERKVRHLGVAMFLVFGITLAVFPSITSTIVSVRSGDPDARILQRPELFVPLGFAVFAGGDWLGRVLPQWEKLAWTNWKILMGCSIARVVFVPLFLMCNQTAGGEGRAIIRSDLAFFAIMLAFSLSNGYLSTLIMLASVVEPSLEPDEVEVAATCLAFYLTSGLAVGSFLSFGRRYQLEQRQRQQQPQQPAAARAQAVAAGLVLFYGPSAGISPLSCMLLSIIIAVAGGFVIFIVERVQGKAAAGSSASTERDSTSSARTTSPSGPGAGTASADTSLPAAISLPADFLVSLASSFTMTPAAVSSLPMPTSALPSSSAANAYIADSWSLVKGSGPLSFVEDPLEGGSQVVLTVDYPKGSYSGAKDIPAGVGNMQMAVFGEGKQRAMVSYEVGFSDGFDFVLGGKLPGLFGGDRGSGCTGGKGSEACFSTRFYAYIPTYDGQCGTKSDTSSYQCHGNDGVSINRGSFVFGAGKWNSITQVTILNSEPGSSGPANGVLAVYVGEERAMYLEDVVFRTNASVLLNAFIFSTFFGGSTENYAASADCSTYYRNIQFFDGDDSSDAQGATVQATVDAE
;
A
#
# COMPACT_ATOMS: atom_id res chain seq x y z
N MET A 1 40.06 -36.86 46.03
CA MET A 1 41.00 -35.72 45.94
C MET A 1 40.34 -34.38 45.57
N PHE A 2 38.99 -34.26 45.50
CA PHE A 2 38.31 -33.00 45.07
C PHE A 2 37.29 -32.42 46.07
N GLY A 3 37.20 -32.98 47.28
CA GLY A 3 36.23 -32.53 48.30
C GLY A 3 36.48 -31.11 48.86
N PRO A 4 37.70 -30.76 49.31
CA PRO A 4 37.93 -29.48 49.99
C PRO A 4 37.95 -28.25 49.06
N THR A 5 38.32 -28.44 47.78
CA THR A 5 38.40 -27.36 46.78
C THR A 5 37.03 -26.92 46.28
N LEU A 6 36.05 -27.84 46.21
CA LEU A 6 34.69 -27.53 45.79
C LEU A 6 33.93 -26.76 46.87
N THR A 7 34.09 -27.11 48.15
CA THR A 7 33.44 -26.41 49.26
C THR A 7 33.98 -24.98 49.42
N SER A 8 35.28 -24.77 49.23
CA SER A 8 35.88 -23.43 49.24
C SER A 8 35.40 -22.56 48.07
N ALA A 9 35.21 -23.15 46.88
CA ALA A 9 34.69 -22.43 45.72
C ALA A 9 33.21 -22.05 45.90
N VAL A 10 32.39 -22.96 46.44
CA VAL A 10 30.97 -22.70 46.75
C VAL A 10 30.81 -21.63 47.83
N GLN A 11 31.67 -21.64 48.85
CA GLN A 11 31.63 -20.64 49.91
C GLN A 11 32.07 -19.26 49.42
N LYS A 12 33.12 -19.17 48.58
CA LYS A 12 33.49 -17.91 47.91
C LYS A 12 32.40 -17.40 46.98
N ALA A 13 31.72 -18.28 46.25
CA ALA A 13 30.60 -17.91 45.39
C ALA A 13 29.41 -17.39 46.22
N ARG A 14 29.15 -17.99 47.39
CA ARG A 14 28.10 -17.55 48.31
C ARG A 14 28.42 -16.22 48.98
N GLU A 15 29.64 -16.02 49.46
CA GLU A 15 30.10 -14.75 50.03
C GLU A 15 30.10 -13.64 48.97
N SER A 16 30.48 -13.95 47.73
CA SER A 16 30.37 -13.02 46.60
C SER A 16 28.91 -12.68 46.28
N ALA A 17 28.00 -13.66 46.32
CA ALA A 17 26.58 -13.43 46.06
C ALA A 17 25.89 -12.65 47.20
N GLU A 18 26.24 -12.92 48.45
CA GLU A 18 25.76 -12.19 49.63
C GLU A 18 26.29 -10.74 49.61
N GLY A 19 27.57 -10.53 49.30
CA GLY A 19 28.13 -9.19 49.12
C GLY A 19 27.47 -8.39 48.00
N THR A 20 27.18 -9.04 46.87
CA THR A 20 26.45 -8.40 45.74
C THR A 20 25.01 -8.05 46.15
N ARG A 21 24.36 -8.89 46.97
CA ARG A 21 23.00 -8.66 47.45
C ARG A 21 22.92 -7.47 48.41
N ASP A 22 23.89 -7.36 49.31
CA ASP A 22 23.93 -6.28 50.29
C ASP A 22 24.30 -4.94 49.61
N GLU A 23 25.18 -4.96 48.60
CA GLU A 23 25.48 -3.79 47.76
C GLU A 23 24.23 -3.31 47.02
N LEU A 24 23.50 -4.22 46.35
CA LEU A 24 22.25 -3.89 45.65
C LEU A 24 21.14 -3.39 46.60
N SER A 25 21.05 -3.95 47.81
CA SER A 25 20.07 -3.51 48.82
C SER A 25 20.38 -2.10 49.33
N ASN A 26 21.65 -1.76 49.49
CA ASN A 26 22.05 -0.41 49.90
C ASN A 26 21.79 0.62 48.79
N GLU A 27 22.06 0.27 47.53
CA GLU A 27 21.72 1.11 46.38
C GLU A 27 20.21 1.33 46.23
N LEU A 28 19.39 0.29 46.45
CA LEU A 28 17.93 0.41 46.42
C LEU A 28 17.39 1.33 47.51
N HIS A 29 17.88 1.21 48.75
CA HIS A 29 17.49 2.11 49.84
C HIS A 29 17.96 3.55 49.62
N ALA A 30 19.12 3.75 48.96
CA ALA A 30 19.55 5.07 48.55
C ALA A 30 18.58 5.67 47.51
N ALA A 31 18.17 4.90 46.50
CA ALA A 31 17.21 5.33 45.49
C ALA A 31 15.82 5.67 46.08
N GLU A 32 15.32 4.88 47.05
CA GLU A 32 14.06 5.16 47.74
C GLU A 32 14.10 6.46 48.57
N ARG A 33 15.22 6.72 49.25
CA ARG A 33 15.42 7.99 49.99
C ARG A 33 15.46 9.18 49.05
N MET A 34 16.28 9.12 48.00
CA MET A 34 16.38 10.19 47.00
C MET A 34 15.02 10.49 46.35
N ARG A 35 14.19 9.47 46.13
CA ARG A 35 12.83 9.65 45.61
C ARG A 35 11.93 10.41 46.58
N HIS A 36 11.93 10.04 47.86
CA HIS A 36 11.16 10.73 48.88
C HIS A 36 11.60 12.19 49.04
N GLU A 37 12.90 12.44 49.01
CA GLU A 37 13.45 13.79 49.03
C GLU A 37 13.01 14.59 47.81
N ALA A 38 13.08 14.01 46.60
CA ALA A 38 12.64 14.68 45.38
C ALA A 38 11.16 15.12 45.40
N ASP A 39 10.29 14.37 46.08
CA ASP A 39 8.87 14.70 46.24
C ASP A 39 8.61 15.87 47.21
N GLU A 40 9.57 16.23 48.07
CA GLU A 40 9.44 17.28 49.10
C GLU A 40 10.05 18.64 48.72
N LEU A 41 10.96 18.69 47.74
CA LEU A 41 11.69 19.91 47.31
C LEU A 41 10.80 20.99 46.69
N ASP A 42 11.18 22.26 46.61
CA ASP A 42 10.48 23.21 45.73
C ASP A 42 11.03 23.18 44.28
N ALA A 43 10.41 23.90 43.34
CA ALA A 43 10.80 23.87 41.93
C ALA A 43 12.23 24.42 41.69
N GLU A 44 12.62 25.46 42.43
CA GLU A 44 13.95 26.08 42.33
C GLU A 44 15.04 25.15 42.90
N GLN A 45 14.76 24.48 44.02
CA GLN A 45 15.62 23.46 44.60
C GLN A 45 15.79 22.23 43.70
N ALA A 46 14.70 21.80 43.05
CA ALA A 46 14.75 20.69 42.10
C ALA A 46 15.63 21.05 40.89
N GLU A 47 15.52 22.27 40.37
CA GLU A 47 16.37 22.77 39.28
C GLU A 47 17.85 22.86 39.70
N GLU A 48 18.16 23.36 40.90
CA GLU A 48 19.53 23.42 41.44
C GLU A 48 20.17 22.02 41.50
N ILE A 49 19.42 21.00 41.95
CA ILE A 49 19.91 19.61 42.00
C ILE A 49 20.13 19.05 40.60
N ILE A 50 19.25 19.33 39.64
CA ILE A 50 19.45 18.90 38.25
C ILE A 50 20.74 19.50 37.68
N GLU A 51 20.95 20.81 37.85
CA GLU A 51 22.13 21.53 37.33
C GLU A 51 23.44 21.08 38.00
N ASP A 52 23.47 20.99 39.33
CA ASP A 52 24.69 20.71 40.07
C ASP A 52 25.11 19.23 40.03
N GLU A 53 24.12 18.32 40.02
CA GLU A 53 24.34 16.91 40.32
C GLU A 53 24.08 15.96 39.13
N TYR A 54 23.10 16.27 38.28
CA TYR A 54 22.74 15.41 37.13
C TYR A 54 23.31 15.91 35.81
N ARG A 55 23.34 17.23 35.57
CA ARG A 55 23.77 17.80 34.28
C ARG A 55 25.20 17.43 33.88
N PRO A 56 26.19 17.37 34.79
CA PRO A 56 27.53 16.87 34.48
C PRO A 56 27.54 15.40 34.03
N LEU A 57 26.55 14.61 34.45
CA LEU A 57 26.42 13.19 34.10
C LEU A 57 25.69 12.98 32.78
N MET A 58 24.90 13.97 32.33
CA MET A 58 24.17 13.94 31.05
C MET A 58 25.05 14.28 29.84
N GLY A 59 26.28 14.74 30.06
CA GLY A 59 27.27 15.06 29.02
C GLY A 59 27.43 16.55 28.71
N ASP A 60 26.51 17.42 29.12
CA ASP A 60 26.44 18.85 28.72
C ASP A 60 27.47 19.77 29.42
N GLU A 61 28.76 19.43 29.46
CA GLU A 61 29.77 20.20 30.23
C GLU A 61 30.00 21.66 29.75
N ASN A 62 29.49 22.07 28.57
CA ASN A 62 29.79 23.39 27.99
C ASN A 62 28.59 24.33 27.74
N ALA A 63 27.34 23.93 28.02
CA ALA A 63 26.18 24.80 27.76
C ALA A 63 26.12 26.06 28.65
N GLY A 64 26.81 26.06 29.80
CA GLY A 64 26.92 27.21 30.69
C GLY A 64 27.90 28.30 30.24
N ALA A 65 28.73 28.05 29.20
CA ALA A 65 29.80 28.97 28.81
C ALA A 65 29.37 30.02 27.76
N GLU A 66 28.30 29.81 27.00
CA GLU A 66 27.90 30.71 25.90
C GLU A 66 26.81 31.73 26.26
N ARG A 67 26.21 31.68 27.45
CA ARG A 67 25.24 32.69 27.91
C ARG A 67 25.86 34.01 28.39
N ASN A 68 27.19 34.12 28.49
CA ASN A 68 27.92 35.33 28.91
C ASN A 68 28.64 36.06 27.76
N GLY A 69 28.03 36.10 26.57
CA GLY A 69 28.49 36.92 25.45
C GLY A 69 27.86 38.31 25.42
N GLY A 70 28.07 39.14 26.44
CA GLY A 70 27.50 40.50 26.52
C GLY A 70 28.45 41.49 27.20
N SER A 71 29.23 42.20 26.38
CA SER A 71 30.02 43.42 26.66
C SER A 71 30.40 43.70 28.12
N GLU A 72 31.63 43.36 28.50
CA GLU A 72 32.27 43.91 29.70
C GLU A 72 32.53 45.42 29.51
N SER A 73 31.84 46.24 30.31
CA SER A 73 32.37 47.52 30.79
C SER A 73 32.85 47.30 32.22
N GLU A 74 34.13 47.58 32.47
CA GLU A 74 34.81 47.43 33.74
C GLU A 74 34.03 48.01 34.93
N GLY A 75 33.82 47.18 35.95
CA GLY A 75 33.30 47.55 37.25
C GLY A 75 33.60 46.44 38.25
N GLU A 76 34.51 46.72 39.17
CA GLU A 76 34.98 45.85 40.26
C GLU A 76 33.86 45.03 40.91
N ARG A 77 34.05 43.70 41.01
CA ARG A 77 33.48 42.88 42.10
C ARG A 77 34.29 41.60 42.32
N THR A 78 35.02 41.60 43.42
CA THR A 78 35.51 40.42 44.13
C THR A 78 34.37 39.42 44.36
N GLY A 79 34.50 38.19 43.84
CA GLY A 79 33.60 37.09 44.23
C GLY A 79 33.28 36.06 43.14
N GLN A 80 34.26 35.41 42.53
CA GLN A 80 33.98 34.28 41.62
C GLN A 80 35.08 33.21 41.69
N SER A 81 35.34 32.70 42.89
CA SER A 81 36.13 31.48 43.12
C SER A 81 35.37 30.43 43.96
N GLY A 82 34.10 30.70 44.30
CA GLY A 82 33.29 29.86 45.20
C GLY A 82 32.57 28.68 44.54
N GLY A 83 32.20 28.76 43.26
CA GLY A 83 31.39 27.73 42.58
C GLY A 83 32.11 26.39 42.44
N LYS A 84 33.32 26.38 41.88
CA LYS A 84 34.12 25.15 41.70
C LYS A 84 34.56 24.51 43.02
N ALA A 85 34.70 25.29 44.10
CA ALA A 85 35.06 24.80 45.42
C ALA A 85 33.85 24.23 46.18
N LYS A 86 32.64 24.78 46.00
CA LYS A 86 31.38 24.28 46.53
C LYS A 86 30.97 22.96 45.83
N GLN A 87 31.15 22.90 44.51
CA GLN A 87 30.89 21.72 43.68
C GLN A 87 31.83 20.55 44.02
N ARG A 88 33.13 20.82 44.22
CA ARG A 88 34.10 19.80 44.71
C ARG A 88 33.80 19.31 46.13
N ARG A 89 33.41 20.19 47.06
CA ARG A 89 33.06 19.78 48.44
C ARG A 89 31.80 18.92 48.50
N ARG A 90 30.78 19.20 47.68
CA ARG A 90 29.53 18.45 47.66
C ARG A 90 29.67 17.07 46.99
N TRP A 91 30.54 16.95 45.98
CA TRP A 91 30.94 15.65 45.39
C TRP A 91 31.78 14.78 46.32
N ASP A 92 32.56 15.39 47.22
CA ASP A 92 33.28 14.66 48.29
C ASP A 92 32.35 14.28 49.48
N GLU A 93 31.20 14.94 49.63
CA GLU A 93 30.19 14.65 50.67
C GLU A 93 29.16 13.58 50.24
N GLY A 94 28.83 13.48 48.95
CA GLY A 94 28.03 12.39 48.39
C GLY A 94 28.85 11.10 48.33
N GLY A 95 28.39 10.03 48.97
CA GLY A 95 29.10 8.76 48.96
C GLY A 95 29.30 8.23 47.53
N ASP A 96 30.41 7.52 47.27
CA ASP A 96 30.76 6.95 45.95
C ASP A 96 29.64 6.07 45.34
N GLY A 97 28.72 5.56 46.18
CA GLY A 97 27.49 4.86 45.77
C GLY A 97 26.39 5.76 45.19
N GLU A 98 26.22 6.99 45.68
CA GLU A 98 25.17 7.90 45.22
C GLU A 98 25.43 8.42 43.80
N VAL A 99 26.71 8.71 43.49
CA VAL A 99 27.14 9.06 42.12
C VAL A 99 26.92 7.88 41.15
N LYS A 100 27.14 6.64 41.59
CA LYS A 100 26.85 5.44 40.78
C LYS A 100 25.36 5.28 40.50
N VAL A 101 24.51 5.47 41.51
CA VAL A 101 23.05 5.41 41.35
C VAL A 101 22.57 6.48 40.37
N ARG A 102 23.03 7.73 40.48
CA ARG A 102 22.65 8.82 39.55
C ARG A 102 23.10 8.55 38.11
N LYS A 103 24.31 8.02 37.91
CA LYS A 103 24.77 7.59 36.58
C LYS A 103 23.89 6.48 36.01
N LEU A 104 23.50 5.51 36.84
CA LEU A 104 22.58 4.44 36.45
C LEU A 104 21.20 5.00 36.08
N GLU A 105 20.66 5.97 36.85
CA GLU A 105 19.40 6.64 36.54
C GLU A 105 19.41 7.35 35.19
N VAL A 106 20.47 8.11 34.90
CA VAL A 106 20.66 8.80 33.61
C VAL A 106 20.68 7.78 32.45
N TRP A 107 21.49 6.74 32.57
CA TRP A 107 21.60 5.68 31.55
C TRP A 107 20.28 4.93 31.34
N LEU A 108 19.60 4.60 32.43
CA LEU A 108 18.33 3.90 32.40
C LEU A 108 17.24 4.75 31.75
N ALA A 109 17.15 6.04 32.11
CA ALA A 109 16.21 6.97 31.51
C ALA A 109 16.47 7.12 30.00
N GLN A 110 17.73 7.25 29.57
CA GLN A 110 18.09 7.27 28.14
C GLN A 110 17.64 6.01 27.40
N GLY A 111 17.89 4.83 27.98
CA GLY A 111 17.43 3.56 27.43
C GLY A 111 15.91 3.45 27.33
N ILE A 112 15.18 3.96 28.32
CA ILE A 112 13.71 3.98 28.31
C ILE A 112 13.18 4.91 27.21
N PHE A 113 13.75 6.11 27.06
CA PHE A 113 13.36 7.02 25.97
C PHE A 113 13.64 6.44 24.59
N PHE A 114 14.72 5.68 24.43
CA PHE A 114 14.97 4.90 23.21
C PHE A 114 13.86 3.87 22.94
N ILE A 115 13.46 3.09 23.95
CA ILE A 115 12.38 2.10 23.84
C ILE A 115 11.03 2.79 23.54
N LEU A 116 10.73 3.89 24.20
CA LEU A 116 9.52 4.69 23.94
C LEU A 116 9.52 5.26 22.52
N GLY A 117 10.67 5.68 22.01
CA GLY A 117 10.85 6.08 20.62
C GLY A 117 10.50 4.98 19.64
N ALA A 118 11.01 3.76 19.87
CA ALA A 118 10.63 2.59 19.07
C ALA A 118 9.13 2.26 19.19
N CYS A 119 8.53 2.44 20.37
CA CYS A 119 7.11 2.20 20.65
C CYS A 119 6.18 3.08 19.81
N ILE A 120 6.55 4.35 19.56
CA ILE A 120 5.76 5.29 18.74
C ILE A 120 5.46 4.73 17.34
N LEU A 121 6.39 3.98 16.74
CA LEU A 121 6.22 3.44 15.38
C LEU A 121 5.43 2.13 15.32
N LEU A 122 5.12 1.49 16.45
CA LEU A 122 4.40 0.22 16.45
C LEU A 122 3.00 0.34 15.86
N SER A 123 2.31 1.45 16.12
CA SER A 123 0.98 1.71 15.56
C SER A 123 1.00 1.69 14.03
N TRP A 124 1.96 2.39 13.42
CA TRP A 124 2.13 2.40 11.96
C TRP A 124 2.53 1.02 11.44
N ASN A 125 3.56 0.41 12.04
CA ASN A 125 4.05 -0.91 11.61
C ASN A 125 2.96 -1.98 11.68
N THR A 126 2.06 -1.91 12.66
CA THR A 126 0.89 -2.79 12.76
C THR A 126 0.05 -2.74 11.50
N THR A 127 -0.14 -1.55 10.92
CA THR A 127 -1.01 -1.35 9.75
C THR A 127 -0.39 -1.71 8.40
N ILE A 128 0.94 -1.76 8.27
CA ILE A 128 1.62 -1.98 6.98
C ILE A 128 2.35 -3.32 6.88
N VAL A 129 2.90 -3.85 7.98
CA VAL A 129 3.76 -5.05 7.92
C VAL A 129 2.94 -6.33 7.68
N ALA A 130 1.70 -6.37 8.14
CA ALA A 130 0.80 -7.51 7.96
C ALA A 130 -0.01 -7.47 6.65
N GLY A 131 0.49 -6.79 5.61
CA GLY A 131 -0.18 -6.61 4.33
C GLY A 131 -0.69 -7.91 3.70
N SER A 132 0.12 -8.97 3.69
CA SER A 132 -0.26 -10.28 3.14
C SER A 132 -1.43 -10.94 3.87
N TYR A 133 -1.57 -10.70 5.18
CA TYR A 133 -2.72 -11.15 5.95
C TYR A 133 -3.98 -10.34 5.62
N TYR A 134 -3.84 -9.02 5.44
CA TYR A 134 -4.96 -8.17 5.04
C TYR A 134 -5.46 -8.50 3.64
N GLY A 135 -4.54 -8.69 2.68
CA GLY A 135 -4.86 -9.14 1.32
C GLY A 135 -5.60 -10.48 1.34
N ALA A 136 -5.07 -11.48 2.05
CA ALA A 136 -5.73 -12.79 2.16
C ALA A 136 -7.13 -12.75 2.81
N ARG A 137 -7.41 -11.75 3.67
CA ARG A 137 -8.74 -11.55 4.28
C ARG A 137 -9.72 -10.80 3.39
N LEU A 138 -9.20 -10.05 2.43
CA LEU A 138 -9.95 -9.24 1.49
C LEU A 138 -9.96 -9.85 0.09
N ALA A 139 -9.43 -11.07 -0.06
CA ALA A 139 -9.45 -11.83 -1.31
C ALA A 139 -10.88 -11.92 -1.87
N ASP A 140 -11.00 -11.80 -3.18
CA ASP A 140 -12.27 -11.85 -3.92
C ASP A 140 -13.25 -10.72 -3.54
N SER A 141 -12.76 -9.65 -2.91
CA SER A 141 -13.54 -8.46 -2.55
C SER A 141 -13.12 -7.24 -3.38
N PRO A 142 -14.02 -6.25 -3.59
CA PRO A 142 -13.67 -5.03 -4.33
C PRO A 142 -12.58 -4.18 -3.65
N PHE A 143 -12.22 -4.50 -2.41
CA PHE A 143 -11.20 -3.78 -1.64
C PHE A 143 -9.81 -4.42 -1.74
N GLU A 144 -9.66 -5.60 -2.35
CA GLU A 144 -8.39 -6.36 -2.40
C GLU A 144 -7.23 -5.57 -3.01
N ALA A 145 -7.46 -4.88 -4.12
CA ALA A 145 -6.41 -4.12 -4.80
C ALA A 145 -6.14 -2.74 -4.17
N SER A 146 -7.06 -2.23 -3.34
CA SER A 146 -7.03 -0.84 -2.88
C SER A 146 -6.89 -0.68 -1.36
N PHE A 147 -6.99 -1.77 -0.57
CA PHE A 147 -7.01 -1.68 0.89
C PHE A 147 -5.76 -1.01 1.46
N ALA A 148 -4.59 -1.27 0.88
CA ALA A 148 -3.33 -0.75 1.38
C ALA A 148 -3.31 0.79 1.28
N SER A 149 -3.76 1.33 0.14
CA SER A 149 -3.85 2.77 -0.09
C SER A 149 -4.92 3.42 0.77
N PHE A 150 -6.09 2.78 0.93
CA PHE A 150 -7.13 3.26 1.84
C PHE A 150 -6.64 3.31 3.30
N ASN A 151 -5.94 2.26 3.73
CA ASN A 151 -5.41 2.13 5.08
C ASN A 151 -4.30 3.17 5.36
N ALA A 152 -3.35 3.33 4.43
CA ALA A 152 -2.28 4.33 4.53
C ALA A 152 -2.84 5.76 4.55
N LEU A 153 -3.79 6.08 3.66
CA LEU A 153 -4.43 7.39 3.61
C LEU A 153 -5.21 7.69 4.90
N THR A 154 -5.94 6.69 5.41
CA THR A 154 -6.71 6.80 6.65
C THR A 154 -5.80 7.05 7.84
N PHE A 155 -4.76 6.22 8.02
CA PHE A 155 -3.82 6.38 9.12
C PHE A 155 -3.14 7.75 9.10
N THR A 156 -2.60 8.16 7.94
CA THR A 156 -1.85 9.41 7.81
C THR A 156 -2.73 10.64 8.03
N THR A 157 -3.95 10.64 7.49
CA THR A 157 -4.92 11.72 7.69
C THR A 157 -5.36 11.81 9.15
N ALA A 158 -5.73 10.67 9.75
CA ALA A 158 -6.13 10.63 11.16
C ALA A 158 -4.97 11.06 12.07
N ASN A 159 -3.74 10.61 11.80
CA ASN A 159 -2.56 10.95 12.59
C ASN A 159 -2.28 12.46 12.53
N LEU A 160 -2.42 13.10 11.37
CA LEU A 160 -2.25 14.56 11.28
C LEU A 160 -3.29 15.32 12.11
N VAL A 161 -4.57 14.89 12.04
CA VAL A 161 -5.67 15.52 12.78
C VAL A 161 -5.51 15.34 14.30
N PHE A 162 -5.24 14.13 14.76
CA PHE A 162 -5.05 13.86 16.18
C PHE A 162 -3.78 14.49 16.73
N LEU A 163 -2.70 14.56 15.95
CA LEU A 163 -1.48 15.26 16.36
C LEU A 163 -1.69 16.77 16.48
N ALA A 164 -2.44 17.38 15.55
CA ALA A 164 -2.84 18.79 15.67
C ALA A 164 -3.64 19.04 16.97
N HIS A 165 -4.57 18.13 17.29
CA HIS A 165 -5.34 18.19 18.53
C HIS A 165 -4.45 18.00 19.77
N ALA A 166 -3.53 17.03 19.75
CA ALA A 166 -2.61 16.74 20.85
C ALA A 166 -1.73 17.95 21.16
N ASN A 167 -1.19 18.63 20.13
CA ASN A 167 -0.44 19.87 20.26
C ASN A 167 -1.31 21.01 20.81
N ALA A 168 -2.52 21.19 20.30
CA ALA A 168 -3.43 22.25 20.75
C ALA A 168 -3.85 22.12 22.23
N THR A 169 -3.81 20.90 22.77
CA THR A 169 -4.23 20.58 24.14
C THR A 169 -3.05 20.29 25.07
N GLN A 170 -1.80 20.40 24.61
CA GLN A 170 -0.60 20.02 25.36
C GLN A 170 -0.46 20.77 26.68
N GLY A 171 -0.51 22.11 26.67
CA GLY A 171 -0.27 22.92 27.89
C GLY A 171 -1.32 22.78 28.99
N LYS A 172 -2.35 21.93 28.84
CA LYS A 172 -3.35 21.62 29.88
C LYS A 172 -3.36 20.14 30.26
N ALA A 173 -2.50 19.34 29.65
CA ALA A 173 -2.65 17.90 29.71
C ALA A 173 -1.58 17.24 30.57
N ASP A 174 -2.02 16.23 31.31
CA ASP A 174 -1.15 15.32 32.03
C ASP A 174 -0.44 14.40 31.03
N LEU A 175 0.84 14.66 30.80
CA LEU A 175 1.71 13.88 29.90
C LEU A 175 1.73 12.41 30.31
N SER A 176 1.73 12.11 31.60
CA SER A 176 1.84 10.74 32.10
C SER A 176 0.60 9.91 31.80
N ARG A 177 -0.58 10.52 31.97
CA ARG A 177 -1.85 9.91 31.56
C ARG A 177 -1.91 9.72 30.06
N ARG A 178 -1.44 10.69 29.26
CA ARG A 178 -1.41 10.57 27.79
C ARG A 178 -0.57 9.39 27.32
N ILE A 179 0.65 9.24 27.84
CA ILE A 179 1.53 8.12 27.49
C ILE A 179 0.87 6.79 27.87
N SER A 180 0.36 6.69 29.10
CA SER A 180 -0.28 5.47 29.60
C SER A 180 -1.49 5.05 28.79
N TRP A 181 -2.44 5.97 28.55
CA TRP A 181 -3.63 5.69 27.76
C TRP A 181 -3.29 5.35 26.31
N SER A 182 -2.31 6.02 25.70
CA SER A 182 -1.93 5.74 24.32
C SER A 182 -1.37 4.33 24.15
N ILE A 183 -0.50 3.88 25.07
CA ILE A 183 0.04 2.51 25.05
C ILE A 183 -1.06 1.47 25.35
N LEU A 184 -1.98 1.76 26.27
CA LEU A 184 -3.11 0.87 26.56
C LEU A 184 -4.06 0.73 25.36
N VAL A 185 -4.36 1.82 24.66
CA VAL A 185 -5.18 1.80 23.43
C VAL A 185 -4.49 0.99 22.32
N LEU A 186 -3.16 1.17 22.15
CA LEU A 186 -2.36 0.36 21.23
C LEU A 186 -2.47 -1.13 21.58
N ALA A 187 -2.23 -1.49 22.84
CA ALA A 187 -2.30 -2.88 23.31
C ALA A 187 -3.70 -3.49 23.12
N ALA A 188 -4.76 -2.75 23.44
CA ALA A 188 -6.14 -3.20 23.25
C ALA A 188 -6.45 -3.47 21.78
N ASN A 189 -6.01 -2.58 20.88
CA ASN A 189 -6.23 -2.77 19.44
C ASN A 189 -5.38 -3.90 18.86
N LEU A 190 -4.18 -4.15 19.39
CA LEU A 190 -3.36 -5.33 19.04
C LEU A 190 -4.04 -6.63 19.46
N VAL A 191 -4.71 -6.67 20.61
CA VAL A 191 -5.52 -7.84 21.02
C VAL A 191 -6.64 -8.10 20.01
N LEU A 192 -7.30 -7.07 19.48
CA LEU A 192 -8.29 -7.23 18.41
C LEU A 192 -7.69 -7.81 17.13
N PHE A 193 -6.49 -7.37 16.73
CA PHE A 193 -5.78 -7.96 15.60
C PHE A 193 -5.41 -9.42 15.86
N ILE A 194 -4.93 -9.77 17.06
CA ILE A 194 -4.64 -11.16 17.45
C ILE A 194 -5.90 -12.01 17.36
N ILE A 195 -7.03 -11.55 17.93
CA ILE A 195 -8.32 -12.24 17.81
C ILE A 195 -8.69 -12.42 16.35
N SER A 196 -8.51 -11.38 15.52
CA SER A 196 -8.81 -11.46 14.09
C SER A 196 -8.03 -12.57 13.40
N THR A 197 -6.78 -12.86 13.79
CA THR A 197 -5.99 -13.94 13.18
C THR A 197 -6.46 -15.36 13.57
N VAL A 198 -7.12 -15.51 14.72
CA VAL A 198 -7.63 -16.79 15.21
C VAL A 198 -9.01 -17.12 14.63
N VAL A 199 -9.84 -16.10 14.38
CA VAL A 199 -11.18 -16.28 13.80
C VAL A 199 -11.07 -16.72 12.35
N LYS A 200 -11.55 -17.92 12.00
CA LYS A 200 -11.34 -18.51 10.67
C LYS A 200 -12.08 -17.77 9.56
N GLU A 201 -13.32 -17.36 9.80
CA GLU A 201 -14.17 -16.71 8.80
C GLU A 201 -14.63 -15.34 9.28
N ILE A 202 -14.33 -14.31 8.50
CA ILE A 202 -14.79 -12.93 8.71
C ILE A 202 -15.21 -12.41 7.33
N PRO A 203 -16.44 -11.89 7.16
CA PRO A 203 -16.86 -11.32 5.88
C PRO A 203 -15.88 -10.20 5.43
N PRO A 204 -15.45 -10.16 4.15
CA PRO A 204 -14.45 -9.20 3.69
C PRO A 204 -14.82 -7.73 3.95
N ALA A 205 -16.08 -7.35 3.74
CA ALA A 205 -16.55 -5.98 4.02
C ALA A 205 -16.45 -5.61 5.51
N LEU A 206 -16.73 -6.57 6.41
CA LEU A 206 -16.65 -6.37 7.85
C LEU A 206 -15.18 -6.30 8.31
N PHE A 207 -14.32 -7.12 7.71
CA PHE A 207 -12.88 -7.05 7.96
C PHE A 207 -12.27 -5.73 7.46
N PHE A 208 -12.69 -5.25 6.30
CA PHE A 208 -12.26 -3.94 5.77
C PHE A 208 -12.69 -2.80 6.70
N ALA A 209 -13.95 -2.78 7.14
CA ALA A 209 -14.43 -1.78 8.10
C ALA A 209 -13.65 -1.85 9.43
N PHE A 210 -13.39 -3.05 9.95
CA PHE A 210 -12.54 -3.26 11.11
C PHE A 210 -11.14 -2.68 10.90
N LEU A 211 -10.48 -2.97 9.77
CA LEU A 211 -9.14 -2.49 9.46
C LEU A 211 -9.07 -0.96 9.46
N ILE A 212 -10.03 -0.30 8.80
CA ILE A 212 -10.10 1.17 8.72
C ILE A 212 -10.35 1.80 10.09
N ILE A 213 -11.30 1.26 10.88
CA ILE A 213 -11.57 1.77 12.23
C ILE A 213 -10.35 1.59 13.15
N SER A 214 -9.74 0.41 13.14
CA SER A 214 -8.52 0.12 13.89
C SER A 214 -7.36 1.01 13.45
N SER A 215 -7.25 1.36 12.17
CA SER A 215 -6.24 2.28 11.66
C SER A 215 -6.40 3.70 12.23
N ILE A 216 -7.63 4.21 12.33
CA ILE A 216 -7.93 5.50 12.98
C ILE A 216 -7.56 5.47 14.48
N ILE A 217 -7.88 4.38 15.18
CA ILE A 217 -7.56 4.21 16.61
C ILE A 217 -6.03 4.17 16.82
N LEU A 218 -5.31 3.43 15.98
CA LEU A 218 -3.85 3.36 16.02
C LEU A 218 -3.20 4.70 15.70
N ALA A 219 -3.75 5.45 14.74
CA ALA A 219 -3.29 6.79 14.42
C ALA A 219 -3.49 7.76 15.61
N ALA A 220 -4.64 7.70 16.29
CA ALA A 220 -4.88 8.48 17.50
C ALA A 220 -3.85 8.14 18.60
N SER A 221 -3.70 6.84 18.90
CA SER A 221 -2.71 6.35 19.87
C SER A 221 -1.28 6.83 19.52
N ALA A 222 -0.87 6.71 18.26
CA ALA A 222 0.44 7.16 17.78
C ALA A 222 0.64 8.67 17.97
N SER A 223 -0.36 9.48 17.60
CA SER A 223 -0.31 10.94 17.72
C SER A 223 -0.13 11.41 19.15
N TYR A 224 -0.96 10.91 20.08
CA TYR A 224 -0.88 11.32 21.49
C TYR A 224 0.37 10.78 22.16
N LEU A 225 0.80 9.55 21.82
CA LEU A 225 2.05 8.99 22.33
C LEU A 225 3.26 9.80 21.85
N GLN A 226 3.33 10.10 20.55
CA GLN A 226 4.41 10.90 19.97
C GLN A 226 4.46 12.29 20.58
N ASN A 227 3.33 12.98 20.68
CA ASN A 227 3.27 14.32 21.29
C ASN A 227 3.78 14.30 22.73
N ALA A 228 3.26 13.39 23.57
CA ALA A 228 3.59 13.37 24.99
C ALA A 228 5.03 12.92 25.27
N VAL A 229 5.53 11.92 24.53
CA VAL A 229 6.91 11.42 24.68
C VAL A 229 7.93 12.45 24.20
N VAL A 230 7.66 13.16 23.08
CA VAL A 230 8.51 14.24 22.59
C VAL A 230 8.57 15.40 23.60
N ALA A 231 7.41 15.86 24.08
CA ALA A 231 7.35 16.92 25.10
C ALA A 231 8.14 16.53 26.36
N LEU A 232 7.86 15.35 26.91
CA LEU A 232 8.53 14.85 28.12
C LEU A 232 10.04 14.78 27.94
N SER A 233 10.53 14.25 26.80
CA SER A 233 11.97 14.15 26.57
C SER A 233 12.66 15.49 26.36
N ALA A 234 11.96 16.49 25.80
CA ALA A 234 12.50 17.83 25.64
C ALA A 234 12.75 18.47 27.01
N SER A 235 11.91 18.19 28.01
CA SER A 235 12.11 18.61 29.41
C SER A 235 13.34 17.98 30.06
N PHE A 236 13.69 16.74 29.69
CA PHE A 236 14.92 16.09 30.16
C PHE A 236 16.18 16.60 29.43
N GLY A 237 16.01 17.25 28.28
CA GLY A 237 17.07 17.86 27.49
C GLY A 237 17.37 17.17 26.15
N PRO A 238 18.27 17.77 25.35
CA PRO A 238 18.50 17.37 23.95
C PRO A 238 18.94 15.92 23.79
N SER A 239 19.78 15.41 24.69
CA SER A 239 20.29 14.03 24.67
C SER A 239 19.17 12.99 24.73
N TYR A 240 18.13 13.21 25.55
CA TYR A 240 17.00 12.29 25.69
C TYR A 240 16.04 12.36 24.51
N LEU A 241 15.80 13.56 23.98
CA LEU A 241 15.05 13.75 22.75
C LEU A 241 15.71 13.02 21.56
N ASN A 242 17.05 13.02 21.50
CA ASN A 242 17.80 12.24 20.52
C ASN A 242 17.59 10.72 20.69
N GLN A 243 17.50 10.20 21.92
CA GLN A 243 17.25 8.77 22.14
C GLN A 243 15.93 8.30 21.55
N ILE A 244 14.86 9.09 21.68
CA ILE A 244 13.57 8.79 21.01
C ILE A 244 13.75 8.69 19.51
N LEU A 245 14.40 9.69 18.90
CA LEU A 245 14.61 9.71 17.46
C LEU A 245 15.45 8.51 17.02
N SER A 246 16.51 8.17 17.74
CA SER A 246 17.34 6.99 17.48
C SER A 246 16.53 5.69 17.60
N GLY A 247 15.67 5.56 18.60
CA GLY A 247 14.76 4.42 18.78
C GLY A 247 13.81 4.22 17.60
N GLN A 248 13.26 5.32 17.06
CA GLN A 248 12.46 5.29 15.83
C GLN A 248 13.27 4.81 14.61
N GLY A 249 14.51 5.30 14.47
CA GLY A 249 15.41 4.85 13.39
C GLY A 249 15.76 3.36 13.50
N ALA A 250 16.08 2.90 14.71
CA ALA A 250 16.48 1.52 14.97
C ALA A 250 15.37 0.53 14.63
N ILE A 251 14.13 0.80 15.06
CA ILE A 251 13.00 -0.10 14.73
C ILE A 251 12.67 -0.07 13.23
N GLY A 252 12.81 1.09 12.57
CA GLY A 252 12.67 1.20 11.11
C GLY A 252 13.70 0.33 10.37
N PHE A 253 14.96 0.35 10.81
CA PHE A 253 16.01 -0.50 10.25
C PHE A 253 15.77 -1.99 10.52
N ALA A 254 15.34 -2.35 11.74
CA ALA A 254 15.03 -3.73 12.08
C ALA A 254 13.93 -4.30 11.17
N VAL A 255 12.85 -3.55 10.94
CA VAL A 255 11.76 -3.95 10.04
C VAL A 255 12.26 -4.12 8.60
N ALA A 256 13.02 -3.15 8.08
CA ALA A 256 13.59 -3.23 6.72
C ALA A 256 14.53 -4.44 6.54
N MET A 257 15.34 -4.75 7.56
CA MET A 257 16.23 -5.91 7.54
C MET A 257 15.47 -7.23 7.60
N ILE A 258 14.40 -7.34 8.39
CA ILE A 258 13.54 -8.52 8.42
C ILE A 258 12.93 -8.76 7.02
N GLN A 259 12.43 -7.71 6.38
CA GLN A 259 11.90 -7.78 5.01
C GLN A 259 12.97 -8.22 4.00
N PHE A 260 14.17 -7.64 4.08
CA PHE A 260 15.29 -8.04 3.22
C PHE A 260 15.71 -9.49 3.42
N VAL A 261 15.81 -9.97 4.66
CA VAL A 261 16.19 -11.36 4.97
C VAL A 261 15.12 -12.33 4.49
N ALA A 262 13.83 -11.98 4.62
CA ALA A 262 12.74 -12.78 4.09
C ALA A 262 12.82 -12.89 2.56
N ALA A 263 13.02 -11.77 1.86
CA ALA A 263 13.21 -11.74 0.41
C ALA A 263 14.45 -12.55 -0.03
N TYR A 264 15.56 -12.43 0.71
CA TYR A 264 16.78 -13.20 0.44
C TYR A 264 16.57 -14.71 0.61
N GLY A 265 15.87 -15.13 1.67
CA GLY A 265 15.51 -16.52 1.90
C GLY A 265 14.63 -17.07 0.77
N ALA A 266 13.68 -16.27 0.30
CA ALA A 266 12.80 -16.60 -0.82
C ALA A 266 13.59 -16.85 -2.12
N VAL A 267 14.45 -15.90 -2.52
CA VAL A 267 15.25 -16.01 -3.76
C VAL A 267 16.27 -17.15 -3.71
N LYS A 268 16.83 -17.45 -2.53
CA LYS A 268 17.78 -18.55 -2.36
C LYS A 268 17.13 -19.93 -2.46
N SER A 269 15.85 -20.04 -2.06
CA SER A 269 15.13 -21.31 -1.98
C SER A 269 14.48 -21.73 -3.32
N ALA A 270 14.47 -20.84 -4.31
CA ALA A 270 13.97 -21.13 -5.66
C ALA A 270 14.95 -22.03 -6.45
N PRO A 271 14.49 -23.14 -7.07
CA PRO A 271 15.33 -24.00 -7.92
C PRO A 271 15.95 -23.23 -9.10
N ARG A 272 17.22 -23.52 -9.43
CA ARG A 272 17.94 -22.95 -10.58
C ARG A 272 17.67 -23.79 -11.84
N GLU A 273 16.81 -23.31 -12.74
CA GLU A 273 16.84 -23.71 -14.15
C GLU A 273 17.82 -22.79 -14.92
N PRO A 274 18.82 -23.32 -15.64
CA PRO A 274 19.80 -22.51 -16.38
C PRO A 274 19.23 -22.09 -17.74
N GLY A 275 18.88 -20.80 -17.92
CA GLY A 275 18.62 -20.24 -19.25
C GLY A 275 17.53 -19.18 -19.35
N GLN A 276 16.67 -19.01 -18.34
CA GLN A 276 15.70 -17.92 -18.32
C GLN A 276 16.20 -16.79 -17.41
N GLY A 277 16.66 -15.70 -18.03
CA GLY A 277 16.67 -14.42 -17.36
C GLY A 277 15.24 -14.11 -16.96
N PHE A 278 14.98 -13.99 -15.66
CA PHE A 278 13.71 -13.58 -15.10
C PHE A 278 13.38 -12.17 -15.63
N VAL A 279 12.54 -12.09 -16.67
CA VAL A 279 11.99 -10.84 -17.17
C VAL A 279 10.85 -10.47 -16.23
N LEU A 280 11.16 -9.63 -15.25
CA LEU A 280 10.13 -8.94 -14.48
C LEU A 280 9.42 -7.95 -15.39
N ASP A 281 8.12 -8.15 -15.55
CA ASP A 281 7.24 -7.15 -16.15
C ASP A 281 7.33 -5.84 -15.34
N ASN A 282 7.48 -4.76 -16.09
CA ASN A 282 7.81 -3.42 -15.63
C ASN A 282 6.59 -2.72 -14.96
N SER A 283 5.42 -3.36 -14.98
CA SER A 283 4.15 -2.88 -14.46
C SER A 283 3.93 -3.19 -12.98
N THR A 284 4.54 -4.26 -12.44
CA THR A 284 4.28 -4.75 -11.08
C THR A 284 5.26 -4.20 -10.03
N PHE A 285 6.43 -3.68 -10.42
CA PHE A 285 7.51 -3.44 -9.46
C PHE A 285 7.56 -2.01 -8.86
N SER A 286 6.82 -1.04 -9.41
CA SER A 286 6.96 0.36 -8.97
C SER A 286 6.20 0.73 -7.68
N TYR A 287 5.46 -0.22 -7.08
CA TYR A 287 4.63 0.01 -5.88
C TYR A 287 4.66 -1.16 -4.88
N ALA A 288 5.29 -2.27 -5.23
CA ALA A 288 4.99 -3.57 -4.62
C ALA A 288 5.64 -3.87 -3.27
N VAL A 289 6.70 -3.17 -2.86
CA VAL A 289 7.48 -3.57 -1.67
C VAL A 289 6.89 -3.05 -0.34
N LEU A 290 5.89 -2.15 -0.38
CA LEU A 290 5.11 -1.76 0.82
C LEU A 290 3.61 -2.02 0.72
N GLU A 291 3.06 -2.32 -0.47
CA GLU A 291 1.61 -2.52 -0.65
C GLU A 291 1.22 -3.79 -1.37
N ASP A 292 2.13 -4.49 -2.07
CA ASP A 292 1.72 -5.65 -2.85
C ASP A 292 1.94 -6.96 -2.10
N SER A 293 0.81 -7.54 -1.71
CA SER A 293 0.72 -8.90 -1.17
C SER A 293 1.03 -9.95 -2.25
N SER A 294 1.19 -9.58 -3.52
CA SER A 294 1.43 -10.50 -4.63
C SER A 294 2.79 -11.20 -4.58
N LEU A 295 3.85 -10.56 -4.10
CA LEU A 295 5.19 -11.19 -4.03
C LEU A 295 5.28 -12.25 -2.91
N VAL A 296 4.40 -12.14 -1.92
CA VAL A 296 4.14 -13.19 -0.91
C VAL A 296 3.06 -14.16 -1.39
N SER A 297 2.13 -13.75 -2.27
CA SER A 297 1.12 -14.65 -2.87
C SER A 297 1.71 -15.60 -3.91
N THR A 298 2.78 -15.21 -4.61
CA THR A 298 3.61 -16.13 -5.41
C THR A 298 4.35 -17.16 -4.54
N MET A 299 4.32 -16.97 -3.22
CA MET A 299 4.67 -17.96 -2.22
C MET A 299 3.42 -18.28 -1.40
N ALA A 300 2.34 -18.75 -2.05
CA ALA A 300 1.08 -19.11 -1.39
C ALA A 300 1.32 -20.25 -0.38
N ALA A 301 1.85 -19.87 0.78
CA ALA A 301 1.83 -20.66 1.96
C ALA A 301 0.35 -20.88 2.29
N PRO A 302 -0.03 -22.07 2.79
CA PRO A 302 -1.42 -22.35 3.13
C PRO A 302 -2.04 -21.18 3.91
N PRO A 303 -3.34 -20.86 3.76
CA PRO A 303 -3.98 -19.76 4.50
C PRO A 303 -3.75 -19.82 6.02
N ALA A 304 -3.50 -21.02 6.57
CA ALA A 304 -3.05 -21.24 7.94
C ALA A 304 -1.70 -20.58 8.27
N THR A 305 -0.71 -20.68 7.38
CA THR A 305 0.64 -20.13 7.55
C THR A 305 0.66 -18.61 7.51
N ILE A 306 -0.15 -17.98 6.64
CA ILE A 306 -0.30 -16.52 6.60
C ILE A 306 -0.90 -16.00 7.91
N ARG A 307 -1.97 -16.63 8.41
CA ARG A 307 -2.56 -16.28 9.71
C ARG A 307 -1.59 -16.51 10.87
N GLN A 308 -0.81 -17.59 10.85
CA GLN A 308 0.19 -17.87 11.88
C GLN A 308 1.31 -16.83 11.91
N SER A 309 1.79 -16.43 10.73
CA SER A 309 2.81 -15.37 10.60
C SER A 309 2.30 -14.03 11.14
N ALA A 310 1.05 -13.66 10.79
CA ALA A 310 0.40 -12.47 11.31
C ALA A 310 0.15 -12.53 12.83
N PHE A 311 -0.27 -13.69 13.36
CA PHE A 311 -0.43 -13.91 14.79
C PHE A 311 0.89 -13.69 15.53
N THR A 312 1.99 -14.30 15.06
CA THR A 312 3.32 -14.14 15.66
C THR A 312 3.77 -12.69 15.60
N PHE A 313 3.52 -11.99 14.49
CA PHE A 313 3.82 -10.57 14.35
C PHE A 313 3.05 -9.72 15.38
N PHE A 314 1.71 -9.80 15.42
CA PHE A 314 0.92 -9.01 16.36
C PHE A 314 1.22 -9.34 17.83
N LEU A 315 1.52 -10.60 18.14
CA LEU A 315 1.96 -11.01 19.47
C LEU A 315 3.30 -10.38 19.84
N THR A 316 4.26 -10.37 18.92
CA THR A 316 5.58 -9.76 19.14
C THR A 316 5.46 -8.25 19.38
N VAL A 317 4.64 -7.56 18.59
CA VAL A 317 4.34 -6.14 18.77
C VAL A 317 3.65 -5.90 20.12
N GLY A 318 2.72 -6.77 20.51
CA GLY A 318 2.05 -6.71 21.82
C GLY A 318 3.01 -6.89 23.00
N ILE A 319 3.94 -7.85 22.93
CA ILE A 319 4.98 -8.04 23.95
C ILE A 319 5.87 -6.81 24.04
N PHE A 320 6.27 -6.22 22.91
CA PHE A 320 7.08 -5.01 22.91
C PHE A 320 6.33 -3.80 23.49
N ALA A 321 5.05 -3.62 23.15
CA ALA A 321 4.21 -2.57 23.72
C ALA A 321 4.07 -2.73 25.24
N PHE A 322 3.89 -3.96 25.73
CA PHE A 322 3.85 -4.27 27.16
C PHE A 322 5.19 -4.00 27.86
N ALA A 323 6.31 -4.42 27.26
CA ALA A 323 7.64 -4.11 27.76
C ALA A 323 7.88 -2.60 27.82
N SER A 324 7.46 -1.86 26.80
CA SER A 324 7.54 -0.39 26.75
C SER A 324 6.72 0.26 27.86
N PHE A 325 5.54 -0.29 28.18
CA PHE A 325 4.71 0.15 29.31
C PHE A 325 5.41 -0.08 30.66
N ILE A 326 6.05 -1.25 30.85
CA ILE A 326 6.85 -1.52 32.05
C ILE A 326 8.03 -0.54 32.15
N CYS A 327 8.77 -0.33 31.05
CA CYS A 327 9.84 0.65 31.00
C CYS A 327 9.35 2.05 31.38
N TYR A 328 8.17 2.45 30.90
CA TYR A 328 7.54 3.70 31.30
C TYR A 328 7.19 3.75 32.79
N ILE A 329 6.64 2.67 33.36
CA ILE A 329 6.39 2.57 34.81
C ILE A 329 7.69 2.69 35.60
N ILE A 330 8.80 2.15 35.11
CA ILE A 330 10.11 2.31 35.74
C ILE A 330 10.54 3.78 35.69
N LEU A 331 10.40 4.45 34.54
CA LEU A 331 10.75 5.87 34.38
C LEU A 331 10.03 6.77 35.40
N ILE A 332 8.71 6.62 35.55
CA ILE A 332 7.93 7.43 36.50
C ILE A 332 8.24 7.15 37.97
N ARG A 333 9.07 6.15 38.26
CA ARG A 333 9.53 5.82 39.62
C ARG A 333 10.95 6.30 39.90
N LEU A 334 11.66 6.80 38.90
CA LEU A 334 13.02 7.32 39.08
C LEU A 334 12.98 8.69 39.77
N PRO A 335 13.86 8.95 40.75
CA PRO A 335 14.04 10.28 41.35
C PRO A 335 14.25 11.37 40.30
N LEU A 336 15.10 11.11 39.29
CA LEU A 336 15.32 12.02 38.17
C LEU A 336 14.03 12.48 37.47
N TYR A 337 13.04 11.59 37.28
CA TYR A 337 11.78 11.95 36.64
C TYR A 337 10.96 12.94 37.47
N HIS A 338 10.91 12.72 38.79
CA HIS A 338 10.20 13.60 39.71
C HIS A 338 10.87 14.99 39.77
N LEU A 339 12.21 15.04 39.80
CA LEU A 339 12.96 16.30 39.76
C LEU A 339 12.67 17.09 38.48
N VAL A 340 12.78 16.46 37.31
CA VAL A 340 12.54 17.13 36.01
C VAL A 340 11.11 17.62 35.89
N LEU A 341 10.12 16.82 36.31
CA LEU A 341 8.73 17.25 36.29
C LEU A 341 8.49 18.45 37.21
N ARG A 342 9.09 18.46 38.39
CA ARG A 342 8.89 19.55 39.35
C ARG A 342 9.52 20.85 38.88
N ALA A 343 10.74 20.77 38.35
CA ALA A 343 11.43 21.91 37.74
C ALA A 343 10.66 22.46 36.52
N SER A 344 10.10 21.58 35.68
CA SER A 344 9.48 22.00 34.40
C SER A 344 8.00 22.39 34.51
N PHE A 345 7.22 21.79 35.43
CA PHE A 345 5.75 21.91 35.47
C PHE A 345 5.19 22.54 36.75
N ASP A 346 5.93 22.56 37.87
CA ASP A 346 5.49 23.17 39.14
C ASP A 346 6.04 24.60 39.33
N SER A 347 6.79 25.15 38.37
CA SER A 347 7.28 26.54 38.41
C SER A 347 6.15 27.59 38.50
N ASP A 348 4.90 27.21 38.20
CA ASP A 348 3.70 28.04 38.38
C ASP A 348 3.20 28.11 39.84
N ALA A 349 3.67 27.23 40.73
CA ALA A 349 3.23 27.12 42.12
C ALA A 349 4.10 27.91 43.12
N ALA A 350 5.23 28.49 42.69
CA ALA A 350 6.07 29.32 43.54
C ALA A 350 5.35 30.64 43.92
N PRO A 351 5.47 31.13 45.17
CA PRO A 351 4.83 32.37 45.58
C PRO A 351 5.43 33.55 44.82
N LYS A 352 4.69 34.06 43.82
CA LYS A 352 5.04 35.30 43.11
C LYS A 352 5.28 36.43 44.11
N LYS A 353 6.46 37.07 44.04
CA LYS A 353 6.73 38.33 44.75
C LYS A 353 5.61 39.34 44.46
N PRO A 354 5.15 40.10 45.48
CA PRO A 354 4.02 40.99 45.30
C PRO A 354 4.52 42.28 44.65
N ASP A 355 4.39 42.44 43.34
CA ASP A 355 4.39 43.77 42.71
C ASP A 355 3.40 43.78 41.53
N GLY A 356 2.47 44.73 41.59
CA GLY A 356 1.18 44.67 40.91
C GLY A 356 1.17 44.94 39.41
N ALA A 357 0.48 44.06 38.68
CA ALA A 357 -0.46 44.38 37.59
C ALA A 357 -1.19 43.08 37.21
N SER A 358 -2.53 43.13 37.21
CA SER A 358 -3.50 42.11 36.75
C SER A 358 -2.95 40.80 36.14
N SER A 359 -2.90 39.74 36.97
CA SER A 359 -2.59 38.37 36.57
C SER A 359 -3.75 37.76 35.77
N GLY A 360 -3.66 37.80 34.44
CA GLY A 360 -4.39 36.88 33.56
C GLY A 360 -3.60 35.57 33.42
N ASN A 361 -4.26 34.43 33.61
CA ASN A 361 -3.71 33.07 33.46
C ASN A 361 -2.64 32.95 32.36
N SER A 362 -1.39 32.71 32.75
CA SER A 362 -0.25 32.48 31.87
C SER A 362 -0.28 31.05 31.30
N SER A 363 -1.25 30.73 30.45
CA SER A 363 -1.11 29.55 29.58
C SER A 363 -0.19 29.92 28.43
N VAL A 364 0.98 29.27 28.33
CA VAL A 364 1.93 29.43 27.21
C VAL A 364 1.17 29.38 25.88
N SER A 365 1.24 30.47 25.12
CA SER A 365 0.46 30.58 23.88
C SER A 365 1.17 29.82 22.77
N LEU A 366 0.62 28.67 22.37
CA LEU A 366 1.11 27.84 21.25
C LEU A 366 1.48 28.66 20.00
N ARG A 367 0.74 29.73 19.71
CA ARG A 367 0.99 30.59 18.54
C ARG A 367 2.27 31.43 18.66
N VAL A 368 2.61 31.84 19.87
CA VAL A 368 3.83 32.62 20.13
C VAL A 368 5.03 31.71 19.95
N VAL A 369 5.00 30.52 20.57
CA VAL A 369 6.04 29.51 20.44
C VAL A 369 6.23 29.07 18.99
N GLU A 370 5.13 28.75 18.28
CA GLU A 370 5.18 28.37 16.86
C GLU A 370 5.86 29.46 16.02
N ARG A 371 5.56 30.74 16.27
CA ARG A 371 6.17 31.83 15.51
C ARG A 371 7.68 31.92 15.74
N LYS A 372 8.14 31.65 16.98
CA LYS A 372 9.56 31.63 17.32
C LYS A 372 10.27 30.50 16.57
N VAL A 373 9.74 29.28 16.57
CA VAL A 373 10.40 28.10 15.98
C VAL A 373 10.00 27.78 14.53
N ARG A 374 9.12 28.56 13.91
CA ARG A 374 8.61 28.31 12.55
C ARG A 374 9.71 28.06 11.52
N HIS A 375 10.82 28.78 11.62
CA HIS A 375 11.94 28.65 10.71
C HIS A 375 12.58 27.25 10.79
N LEU A 376 12.74 26.69 11.99
CA LEU A 376 13.14 25.29 12.20
C LEU A 376 12.05 24.33 11.74
N GLY A 377 10.78 24.64 12.02
CA GLY A 377 9.62 23.85 11.56
C GLY A 377 9.57 23.69 10.04
N VAL A 378 9.78 24.78 9.28
CA VAL A 378 9.83 24.74 7.80
C VAL A 378 11.03 23.92 7.32
N ALA A 379 12.19 24.03 7.97
CA ALA A 379 13.36 23.22 7.63
C ALA A 379 13.06 21.71 7.83
N MET A 380 12.38 21.34 8.92
CA MET A 380 11.93 19.98 9.21
C MET A 380 10.93 19.48 8.15
N PHE A 381 9.94 20.30 7.81
CA PHE A 381 8.95 20.01 6.79
C PHE A 381 9.60 19.73 5.43
N LEU A 382 10.59 20.52 5.03
CA LEU A 382 11.33 20.31 3.78
C LEU A 382 12.12 19.00 3.77
N VAL A 383 12.78 18.64 4.88
CA VAL A 383 13.52 17.38 4.99
C VAL A 383 12.59 16.20 4.70
N PHE A 384 11.47 16.08 5.42
CA PHE A 384 10.55 14.96 5.27
C PHE A 384 9.69 15.03 4.00
N GLY A 385 9.32 16.23 3.56
CA GLY A 385 8.58 16.43 2.31
C GLY A 385 9.40 16.02 1.07
N ILE A 386 10.67 16.43 0.99
CA ILE A 386 11.58 15.98 -0.08
C ILE A 386 11.83 14.48 0.07
N THR A 387 12.02 13.99 1.29
CA THR A 387 12.29 12.58 1.53
C THR A 387 11.17 11.69 1.02
N LEU A 388 9.91 11.96 1.38
CA LEU A 388 8.78 11.15 0.91
C LEU A 388 8.38 11.38 -0.56
N ALA A 389 8.72 12.53 -1.14
CA ALA A 389 8.56 12.73 -2.58
C ALA A 389 9.51 11.85 -3.41
N VAL A 390 10.65 11.46 -2.83
CA VAL A 390 11.70 10.67 -3.49
C VAL A 390 11.67 9.19 -3.07
N PHE A 391 11.56 8.90 -1.78
CA PHE A 391 11.58 7.56 -1.21
C PHE A 391 10.22 7.23 -0.56
N PRO A 392 9.59 6.09 -0.90
CA PRO A 392 10.09 5.07 -1.82
C PRO A 392 9.87 5.38 -3.30
N SER A 393 9.08 6.39 -3.63
CA SER A 393 8.34 6.43 -4.90
C SER A 393 9.15 6.60 -6.18
N ILE A 394 10.32 7.23 -6.11
CA ILE A 394 11.29 7.29 -7.21
C ILE A 394 12.32 6.18 -7.02
N THR A 395 12.75 5.94 -5.79
CA THR A 395 13.82 4.97 -5.50
C THR A 395 13.42 3.52 -5.76
N SER A 396 12.13 3.18 -5.65
CA SER A 396 11.59 1.84 -5.93
C SER A 396 11.53 1.53 -7.42
N THR A 397 11.59 2.53 -8.30
CA THR A 397 11.64 2.33 -9.75
C THR A 397 13.06 2.13 -10.27
N ILE A 398 14.06 2.26 -9.41
CA ILE A 398 15.47 2.09 -9.78
C ILE A 398 15.86 0.62 -9.62
N VAL A 399 16.30 0.01 -10.72
CA VAL A 399 16.76 -1.39 -10.76
C VAL A 399 18.26 -1.45 -11.06
N SER A 400 18.88 -2.60 -10.79
CA SER A 400 20.30 -2.81 -11.10
C SER A 400 20.58 -2.57 -12.58
N VAL A 401 21.76 -2.01 -12.88
CA VAL A 401 22.26 -1.86 -14.25
C VAL A 401 22.53 -3.22 -14.91
N ARG A 402 22.62 -4.30 -14.12
CA ARG A 402 22.79 -5.69 -14.59
C ARG A 402 21.50 -6.51 -14.56
N SER A 403 20.35 -5.86 -14.46
CA SER A 403 19.05 -6.54 -14.55
C SER A 403 18.96 -7.26 -15.91
N GLY A 404 18.93 -8.60 -15.89
CA GLY A 404 18.90 -9.45 -17.10
C GLY A 404 20.22 -10.15 -17.47
N ASP A 405 21.32 -9.90 -16.75
CA ASP A 405 22.60 -10.60 -16.94
C ASP A 405 22.57 -11.98 -16.21
N PRO A 406 22.81 -13.11 -16.89
CA PRO A 406 22.88 -14.44 -16.25
C PRO A 406 23.99 -14.55 -15.18
N ASP A 407 25.03 -13.72 -15.25
CA ASP A 407 26.13 -13.65 -14.28
C ASP A 407 25.90 -12.61 -13.17
N ALA A 408 24.71 -12.00 -13.08
CA ALA A 408 24.38 -11.04 -12.04
C ALA A 408 24.49 -11.67 -10.64
N ARG A 409 25.14 -10.95 -9.72
CA ARG A 409 25.21 -11.38 -8.31
C ARG A 409 23.80 -11.44 -7.73
N ILE A 410 23.60 -12.28 -6.70
CA ILE A 410 22.30 -12.46 -6.05
C ILE A 410 21.66 -11.12 -5.63
N LEU A 411 22.45 -10.17 -5.12
CA LEU A 411 21.98 -8.84 -4.68
C LEU A 411 21.65 -7.87 -5.83
N GLN A 412 22.03 -8.18 -7.05
CA GLN A 412 21.75 -7.39 -8.25
C GLN A 412 20.47 -7.84 -8.95
N ARG A 413 19.85 -8.93 -8.47
CA ARG A 413 18.54 -9.34 -8.95
C ARG A 413 17.48 -8.34 -8.50
N PRO A 414 16.51 -7.97 -9.35
CA PRO A 414 15.52 -6.96 -9.02
C PRO A 414 14.78 -7.27 -7.70
N GLU A 415 14.45 -8.54 -7.45
CA GLU A 415 13.76 -9.00 -6.22
C GLU A 415 14.49 -8.64 -4.92
N LEU A 416 15.82 -8.49 -4.96
CA LEU A 416 16.64 -8.15 -3.78
C LEU A 416 17.20 -6.74 -3.83
N PHE A 417 17.34 -6.16 -5.02
CA PHE A 417 17.95 -4.85 -5.21
C PHE A 417 17.13 -3.74 -4.54
N VAL A 418 15.81 -3.75 -4.69
CA VAL A 418 14.94 -2.74 -4.08
C VAL A 418 14.81 -2.92 -2.56
N PRO A 419 14.52 -4.12 -2.01
CA PRO A 419 14.57 -4.35 -0.55
C PRO A 419 15.92 -3.99 0.08
N LEU A 420 17.03 -4.21 -0.62
CA LEU A 420 18.35 -3.75 -0.18
C LEU A 420 18.44 -2.22 -0.15
N GLY A 421 17.86 -1.53 -1.14
CA GLY A 421 17.72 -0.07 -1.14
C GLY A 421 16.94 0.46 0.06
N PHE A 422 15.82 -0.19 0.43
CA PHE A 422 15.07 0.11 1.65
C PHE A 422 15.91 -0.08 2.92
N ALA A 423 16.67 -1.18 3.00
CA ALA A 423 17.55 -1.44 4.14
C ALA A 423 18.69 -0.41 4.25
N VAL A 424 19.29 0.00 3.13
CA VAL A 424 20.32 1.06 3.08
C VAL A 424 19.72 2.41 3.49
N PHE A 425 18.50 2.72 3.05
CA PHE A 425 17.82 3.92 3.50
C PHE A 425 17.60 3.89 5.02
N ALA A 426 16.99 2.84 5.56
CA ALA A 426 16.68 2.76 6.98
C ALA A 426 17.95 2.76 7.85
N GLY A 427 19.02 2.06 7.41
CA GLY A 427 20.30 2.03 8.12
C GLY A 427 21.02 3.38 8.10
N GLY A 428 21.00 4.08 6.96
CA GLY A 428 21.58 5.42 6.87
C GLY A 428 20.79 6.46 7.66
N ASP A 429 19.45 6.43 7.64
CA ASP A 429 18.61 7.31 8.47
C ASP A 429 18.89 7.10 9.96
N TRP A 430 18.97 5.83 10.40
CA TRP A 430 19.31 5.52 11.78
C TRP A 430 20.71 6.02 12.15
N LEU A 431 21.72 5.74 11.32
CA LEU A 431 23.08 6.26 11.54
C LEU A 431 23.08 7.79 11.64
N GLY A 432 22.31 8.47 10.78
CA GLY A 432 22.18 9.92 10.78
C GLY A 432 21.60 10.43 12.10
N ARG A 433 20.63 9.74 12.69
CA ARG A 433 20.04 10.08 13.98
C ARG A 433 21.00 9.85 15.15
N VAL A 434 21.89 8.87 15.04
CA VAL A 434 22.91 8.56 16.07
C VAL A 434 24.07 9.56 16.05
N LEU A 435 24.48 10.07 14.88
CA LEU A 435 25.67 10.94 14.77
C LEU A 435 25.68 12.17 15.70
N PRO A 436 24.58 12.92 15.92
CA PRO A 436 24.54 14.06 16.83
C PRO A 436 24.71 13.72 18.31
N GLN A 437 24.79 12.43 18.68
CA GLN A 437 25.14 12.02 20.05
C GLN A 437 26.59 12.38 20.39
N TRP A 438 27.46 12.51 19.39
CA TRP A 438 28.77 13.11 19.58
C TRP A 438 28.65 14.63 19.47
N GLU A 439 28.90 15.35 20.57
CA GLU A 439 28.74 16.81 20.66
C GLU A 439 29.47 17.58 19.55
N LYS A 440 30.63 17.08 19.12
CA LYS A 440 31.42 17.69 18.03
C LYS A 440 30.67 17.69 16.68
N LEU A 441 29.68 16.83 16.53
CA LEU A 441 28.84 16.71 15.34
C LEU A 441 27.46 17.36 15.57
N ALA A 442 27.17 17.90 16.75
CA ALA A 442 25.93 18.58 17.05
C ALA A 442 26.09 20.10 16.87
N TRP A 443 25.55 20.64 15.78
CA TRP A 443 25.52 22.08 15.51
C TRP A 443 24.10 22.52 15.18
N THR A 444 23.72 23.71 15.64
CA THR A 444 22.30 24.12 15.72
C THR A 444 21.99 25.42 14.97
N ASN A 445 22.91 25.91 14.13
CA ASN A 445 22.68 27.14 13.36
C ASN A 445 21.55 26.97 12.34
N TRP A 446 20.41 27.62 12.61
CA TRP A 446 19.19 27.45 11.82
C TRP A 446 19.32 27.83 10.34
N LYS A 447 20.19 28.79 9.99
CA LYS A 447 20.39 29.21 8.60
C LYS A 447 21.09 28.11 7.80
N ILE A 448 22.09 27.47 8.42
CA ILE A 448 22.80 26.33 7.82
C ILE A 448 21.85 25.14 7.71
N LEU A 449 21.08 24.84 8.76
CA LEU A 449 20.09 23.77 8.74
C LEU A 449 19.06 23.96 7.61
N MET A 450 18.50 25.17 7.49
CA MET A 450 17.59 25.51 6.39
C MET A 450 18.25 25.36 5.02
N GLY A 451 19.48 25.88 4.85
CA GLY A 451 20.24 25.74 3.61
C GLY A 451 20.47 24.29 3.21
N CYS A 452 20.86 23.44 4.18
CA CYS A 452 21.02 22.00 3.97
C CYS A 452 19.70 21.30 3.65
N SER A 453 18.59 21.67 4.32
CA SER A 453 17.25 21.14 4.03
C SER A 453 16.81 21.44 2.59
N ILE A 454 17.03 22.67 2.10
CA ILE A 454 16.75 23.06 0.72
C ILE A 454 17.68 22.34 -0.26
N ALA A 455 18.97 22.21 0.08
CA ALA A 455 19.95 21.53 -0.76
C ALA A 455 19.58 20.07 -1.04
N ARG A 456 18.81 19.40 -0.18
CA ARG A 456 18.29 18.04 -0.42
C ARG A 456 17.49 17.91 -1.72
N VAL A 457 16.96 19.00 -2.29
CA VAL A 457 16.28 18.98 -3.60
C VAL A 457 17.19 18.42 -4.70
N VAL A 458 18.53 18.52 -4.55
CA VAL A 458 19.51 17.93 -5.49
C VAL A 458 19.37 16.42 -5.64
N PHE A 459 18.85 15.71 -4.64
CA PHE A 459 18.66 14.26 -4.71
C PHE A 459 17.57 13.87 -5.72
N VAL A 460 16.60 14.74 -6.00
CA VAL A 460 15.54 14.48 -6.99
C VAL A 460 16.12 14.22 -8.38
N PRO A 461 16.91 15.13 -9.00
CA PRO A 461 17.54 14.86 -10.29
C PRO A 461 18.57 13.73 -10.21
N LEU A 462 19.31 13.56 -9.10
CA LEU A 462 20.28 12.46 -8.96
C LEU A 462 19.61 11.08 -9.07
N PHE A 463 18.48 10.85 -8.38
CA PHE A 463 17.73 9.59 -8.52
C PHE A 463 17.05 9.46 -9.89
N LEU A 464 16.62 10.57 -10.50
CA LEU A 464 16.11 10.59 -11.88
C LEU A 464 17.17 10.22 -12.93
N MET A 465 18.46 10.43 -12.64
CA MET A 465 19.58 10.09 -13.52
C MET A 465 20.06 8.63 -13.38
N CYS A 466 19.58 7.92 -12.36
CA CYS A 466 19.83 6.49 -12.15
C CYS A 466 19.03 5.62 -13.12
N ASN A 467 19.26 4.31 -13.08
CA ASN A 467 18.65 3.34 -13.97
C ASN A 467 17.17 3.04 -13.60
N GLN A 468 16.25 3.87 -14.10
CA GLN A 468 14.81 3.76 -13.85
C GLN A 468 14.09 2.88 -14.86
N THR A 469 13.09 2.14 -14.39
CA THR A 469 12.18 1.33 -15.21
C THR A 469 11.03 2.13 -15.82
N ALA A 470 10.51 3.13 -15.10
CA ALA A 470 9.35 3.94 -15.51
C ALA A 470 9.77 5.21 -16.28
N GLY A 471 10.13 5.06 -17.55
CA GLY A 471 10.43 6.18 -18.44
C GLY A 471 11.07 5.73 -19.74
N GLY A 472 10.25 5.48 -20.76
CA GLY A 472 10.73 5.22 -22.12
C GLY A 472 11.79 6.24 -22.54
N GLU A 473 12.87 5.73 -23.15
CA GLU A 473 13.94 6.47 -23.83
C GLU A 473 14.86 7.39 -22.99
N GLY A 474 14.83 7.33 -21.65
CA GLY A 474 15.85 7.99 -20.82
C GLY A 474 17.09 7.12 -20.62
N ARG A 475 18.17 7.32 -21.40
CA ARG A 475 19.47 6.67 -21.12
C ARG A 475 19.95 7.07 -19.71
N ALA A 476 20.00 6.11 -18.78
CA ALA A 476 20.61 6.31 -17.46
C ALA A 476 22.01 6.92 -17.61
N ILE A 477 22.22 8.07 -16.97
CA ILE A 477 23.52 8.78 -16.96
C ILE A 477 24.42 8.14 -15.90
N ILE A 478 23.85 7.82 -14.73
CA ILE A 478 24.55 7.13 -13.65
C ILE A 478 24.39 5.62 -13.83
N ARG A 479 25.36 5.00 -14.51
CA ARG A 479 25.38 3.55 -14.80
C ARG A 479 26.22 2.76 -13.79
N SER A 480 25.93 2.92 -12.51
CA SER A 480 26.61 2.18 -11.45
C SER A 480 25.70 1.93 -10.26
N ASP A 481 25.48 0.65 -9.94
CA ASP A 481 24.75 0.22 -8.74
C ASP A 481 25.38 0.79 -7.46
N LEU A 482 26.73 0.84 -7.41
CA LEU A 482 27.46 1.41 -6.27
C LEU A 482 27.18 2.90 -6.12
N ALA A 483 27.10 3.64 -7.23
CA ALA A 483 26.77 5.07 -7.19
C ALA A 483 25.33 5.28 -6.70
N PHE A 484 24.38 4.44 -7.13
CA PHE A 484 23.01 4.47 -6.61
C PHE A 484 22.99 4.26 -5.09
N PHE A 485 23.64 3.21 -4.58
CA PHE A 485 23.66 2.95 -3.13
C PHE A 485 24.42 4.03 -2.34
N ALA A 486 25.46 4.64 -2.91
CA ALA A 486 26.14 5.77 -2.28
C ALA A 486 25.25 7.02 -2.21
N ILE A 487 24.50 7.32 -3.27
CA ILE A 487 23.51 8.41 -3.28
C ILE A 487 22.38 8.10 -2.28
N MET A 488 21.89 6.86 -2.25
CA MET A 488 20.87 6.39 -1.30
C MET A 488 21.34 6.56 0.15
N LEU A 489 22.57 6.16 0.45
CA LEU A 489 23.17 6.32 1.78
C LEU A 489 23.36 7.80 2.15
N ALA A 490 23.85 8.63 1.23
CA ALA A 490 24.01 10.07 1.49
C ALA A 490 22.66 10.75 1.73
N PHE A 491 21.64 10.40 0.95
CA PHE A 491 20.28 10.92 1.08
C PHE A 491 19.61 10.51 2.39
N SER A 492 19.77 9.24 2.80
CA SER A 492 19.20 8.74 4.05
C SER A 492 19.96 9.24 5.28
N LEU A 493 21.29 9.23 5.24
CA LEU A 493 22.13 9.77 6.31
C LEU A 493 21.81 11.24 6.59
N SER A 494 21.70 12.05 5.54
CA SER A 494 21.32 13.44 5.68
C SER A 494 19.88 13.63 6.15
N ASN A 495 18.98 12.66 5.96
CA ASN A 495 17.61 12.72 6.47
C ASN A 495 17.61 12.62 7.99
N GLY A 496 18.23 11.55 8.50
CA GLY A 496 18.34 11.30 9.93
C GLY A 496 19.15 12.39 10.63
N TYR A 497 20.27 12.80 10.03
CA TYR A 497 21.15 13.80 10.62
C TYR A 497 20.51 15.18 10.71
N LEU A 498 19.95 15.70 9.61
CA LEU A 498 19.33 17.03 9.63
C LEU A 498 18.06 17.04 10.48
N SER A 499 17.22 16.00 10.42
CA SER A 499 16.01 15.95 11.27
C SER A 499 16.36 15.95 12.75
N THR A 500 17.36 15.17 13.19
CA THR A 500 17.83 15.20 14.57
C THR A 500 18.41 16.56 14.94
N LEU A 501 19.29 17.15 14.13
CA LEU A 501 19.86 18.48 14.42
C LEU A 501 18.80 19.58 14.53
N ILE A 502 17.78 19.57 13.66
CA ILE A 502 16.69 20.56 13.71
C ILE A 502 15.87 20.38 14.99
N MET A 503 15.62 19.13 15.41
CA MET A 503 14.91 18.85 16.65
C MET A 503 15.72 19.28 17.88
N LEU A 504 17.04 19.02 17.90
CA LEU A 504 17.94 19.49 18.96
C LEU A 504 18.02 21.01 19.00
N ALA A 505 18.07 21.66 17.83
CA ALA A 505 18.09 23.12 17.72
C ALA A 505 16.86 23.77 18.35
N SER A 506 15.67 23.12 18.29
CA SER A 506 14.48 23.68 18.95
C SER A 506 14.54 23.67 20.48
N VAL A 507 15.34 22.78 21.08
CA VAL A 507 15.47 22.69 22.54
C VAL A 507 16.49 23.70 23.06
N VAL A 508 17.53 23.99 22.27
CA VAL A 508 18.59 24.95 22.64
C VAL A 508 18.38 26.34 22.04
N GLU A 509 17.21 26.60 21.45
CA GLU A 509 16.90 27.86 20.77
C GLU A 509 16.87 29.02 21.78
N PRO A 510 17.77 30.03 21.66
CA PRO A 510 17.90 31.08 22.67
C PRO A 510 16.66 31.98 22.82
N SER A 511 15.76 31.97 21.85
CA SER A 511 14.54 32.77 21.86
C SER A 511 13.39 32.18 22.69
N LEU A 512 13.55 30.93 23.17
CA LEU A 512 12.56 30.22 23.97
C LEU A 512 12.80 30.39 25.47
N GLU A 513 11.69 30.50 26.20
CA GLU A 513 11.68 30.38 27.66
C GLU A 513 11.65 28.88 28.07
N PRO A 514 12.11 28.51 29.27
CA PRO A 514 12.19 27.09 29.68
C PRO A 514 10.87 26.32 29.58
N ASP A 515 9.74 26.99 29.85
CA ASP A 515 8.37 26.49 29.74
C ASP A 515 7.85 26.41 28.28
N GLU A 516 8.51 27.07 27.33
CA GLU A 516 8.16 27.03 25.90
C GLU A 516 8.85 25.89 25.14
N VAL A 517 9.94 25.33 25.67
CA VAL A 517 10.78 24.30 25.04
C VAL A 517 9.99 23.06 24.66
N GLU A 518 9.13 22.58 25.55
CA GLU A 518 8.31 21.40 25.31
C GLU A 518 7.26 21.61 24.20
N VAL A 519 6.69 22.80 24.12
CA VAL A 519 5.71 23.17 23.09
C VAL A 519 6.40 23.36 21.74
N ALA A 520 7.64 23.87 21.74
CA ALA A 520 8.45 23.99 20.54
C ALA A 520 8.79 22.62 19.93
N ALA A 521 9.21 21.65 20.74
CA ALA A 521 9.54 20.30 20.29
C ALA A 521 8.34 19.59 19.64
N THR A 522 7.14 19.74 20.21
CA THR A 522 5.92 19.14 19.64
C THR A 522 5.41 19.91 18.41
N CYS A 523 5.62 21.22 18.33
CA CYS A 523 5.43 21.96 17.08
C CYS A 523 6.30 21.39 15.96
N LEU A 524 7.59 21.11 16.22
CA LEU A 524 8.48 20.49 15.24
C LEU A 524 8.04 19.06 14.86
N ALA A 525 7.57 18.26 15.82
CA ALA A 525 7.00 16.94 15.54
C ALA A 525 5.78 17.03 14.62
N PHE A 526 4.97 18.08 14.75
CA PHE A 526 3.84 18.34 13.84
C PHE A 526 4.30 18.76 12.44
N TYR A 527 5.33 19.61 12.32
CA TYR A 527 5.93 19.96 11.02
C TYR A 527 6.55 18.73 10.32
N LEU A 528 7.17 17.83 11.08
CA LEU A 528 7.65 16.52 10.59
C LEU A 528 6.50 15.72 9.98
N THR A 529 5.42 15.50 10.73
CA THR A 529 4.26 14.72 10.26
C THR A 529 3.55 15.37 9.09
N SER A 530 3.48 16.71 9.07
CA SER A 530 2.95 17.47 7.93
C SER A 530 3.81 17.29 6.67
N GLY A 531 5.13 17.28 6.82
CA GLY A 531 6.07 17.01 5.73
C GLY A 531 5.87 15.61 5.15
N LEU A 532 5.67 14.60 6.01
CA LEU A 532 5.33 13.24 5.57
C LEU A 532 4.02 13.25 4.75
N ALA A 533 2.95 13.86 5.25
CA ALA A 533 1.67 13.89 4.56
C ALA A 533 1.78 14.54 3.16
N VAL A 534 2.41 15.72 3.07
CA VAL A 534 2.57 16.44 1.79
C VAL A 534 3.49 15.69 0.82
N GLY A 535 4.59 15.12 1.31
CA GLY A 535 5.49 14.31 0.48
C GLY A 535 4.77 13.11 -0.16
N SER A 536 3.89 12.45 0.61
CA SER A 536 3.03 11.38 0.09
C SER A 536 2.11 11.88 -1.03
N PHE A 537 1.43 13.02 -0.86
CA PHE A 537 0.57 13.60 -1.91
C PHE A 537 1.35 13.97 -3.18
N LEU A 538 2.53 14.58 -3.04
CA LEU A 538 3.39 14.94 -4.18
C LEU A 538 3.87 13.70 -4.94
N SER A 539 4.18 12.63 -4.21
CA SER A 539 4.50 11.34 -4.79
C SER A 539 3.33 10.79 -5.63
N PHE A 540 2.10 10.78 -5.10
CA PHE A 540 0.90 10.37 -5.84
C PHE A 540 0.67 11.23 -7.10
N GLY A 541 0.90 12.55 -7.02
CA GLY A 541 0.74 13.44 -8.18
C GLY A 541 1.70 13.14 -9.33
N ARG A 542 2.97 12.83 -9.04
CA ARG A 542 3.94 12.42 -10.07
C ARG A 542 3.55 11.09 -10.71
N ARG A 543 3.07 10.15 -9.89
CA ARG A 543 2.62 8.83 -10.31
C ARG A 543 1.45 8.94 -11.31
N TYR A 544 0.47 9.76 -10.98
CA TYR A 544 -0.60 10.14 -11.91
C TYR A 544 -0.06 10.79 -13.20
N GLN A 545 0.93 11.68 -13.11
CA GLN A 545 1.55 12.27 -14.30
C GLN A 545 2.30 11.27 -15.18
N LEU A 546 2.92 10.23 -14.61
CA LEU A 546 3.58 9.16 -15.35
C LEU A 546 2.57 8.29 -16.08
N GLU A 547 1.47 7.93 -15.42
CA GLU A 547 0.32 7.24 -16.04
C GLU A 547 -0.28 8.09 -17.18
N GLN A 548 -0.39 9.40 -16.98
CA GLN A 548 -0.85 10.33 -18.02
C GLN A 548 0.14 10.46 -19.19
N ARG A 549 1.44 10.43 -18.94
CA ARG A 549 2.48 10.46 -19.99
C ARG A 549 2.49 9.18 -20.81
N GLN A 550 2.29 8.03 -20.18
CA GLN A 550 2.10 6.76 -20.88
C GLN A 550 0.83 6.78 -21.75
N ARG A 551 -0.26 7.37 -21.26
CA ARG A 551 -1.48 7.63 -22.07
C ARG A 551 -1.27 8.63 -23.22
N GLN A 552 -0.31 9.56 -23.11
CA GLN A 552 -0.02 10.56 -24.15
C GLN A 552 0.89 10.05 -25.29
N GLN A 553 1.59 8.92 -25.14
CA GLN A 553 2.45 8.35 -26.18
C GLN A 553 1.73 7.45 -27.19
N GLN A 554 0.40 7.31 -27.10
CA GLN A 554 -0.44 6.71 -28.16
C GLN A 554 -0.68 7.70 -29.32
N PRO A 555 -0.68 7.26 -30.60
CA PRO A 555 -0.79 8.17 -31.74
C PRO A 555 -2.21 8.76 -31.93
N GLN A 556 -2.29 10.09 -31.92
CA GLN A 556 -3.30 11.02 -32.49
C GLN A 556 -4.82 10.85 -32.21
N GLN A 557 -5.37 11.77 -31.41
CA GLN A 557 -6.69 12.40 -31.62
C GLN A 557 -6.65 13.92 -31.29
N PRO A 558 -7.54 14.75 -31.90
CA PRO A 558 -7.25 16.15 -32.23
C PRO A 558 -7.45 17.17 -31.09
N ALA A 559 -6.80 18.32 -31.26
CA ALA A 559 -6.52 19.35 -30.26
C ALA A 559 -7.74 20.00 -29.55
N ALA A 560 -8.97 19.79 -30.02
CA ALA A 560 -10.16 20.33 -29.38
C ALA A 560 -10.48 19.65 -28.03
N ALA A 561 -10.16 18.36 -27.87
CA ALA A 561 -10.36 17.63 -26.61
C ALA A 561 -9.33 18.01 -25.52
N ARG A 562 -8.20 18.63 -25.90
CA ARG A 562 -7.12 19.00 -24.97
C ARG A 562 -7.48 20.19 -24.07
N ALA A 563 -8.38 21.08 -24.50
CA ALA A 563 -8.77 22.25 -23.71
C ALA A 563 -9.85 21.94 -22.65
N GLN A 564 -10.71 20.94 -22.88
CA GLN A 564 -11.73 20.53 -21.92
C GLN A 564 -11.19 19.59 -20.82
N ALA A 565 -10.18 18.76 -21.13
CA ALA A 565 -9.58 17.85 -20.15
C ALA A 565 -8.70 18.57 -19.09
N VAL A 566 -8.06 19.69 -19.43
CA VAL A 566 -7.26 20.48 -18.48
C VAL A 566 -8.16 21.19 -17.44
N ALA A 567 -9.39 21.54 -17.81
CA ALA A 567 -10.38 22.08 -16.88
C ALA A 567 -11.05 20.99 -16.02
N ALA A 568 -11.15 19.74 -16.51
CA ALA A 568 -11.72 18.61 -15.77
C ALA A 568 -10.73 17.95 -14.77
N GLY A 569 -9.42 18.14 -14.96
CA GLY A 569 -8.37 17.58 -14.09
C GLY A 569 -8.31 18.17 -12.67
N LEU A 570 -9.00 19.29 -12.40
CA LEU A 570 -9.22 19.80 -11.04
C LEU A 570 -10.53 19.28 -10.40
N VAL A 571 -11.37 18.55 -11.14
CA VAL A 571 -12.75 18.20 -10.73
C VAL A 571 -12.98 16.68 -10.62
N LEU A 572 -12.06 15.82 -11.09
CA LEU A 572 -12.20 14.36 -11.01
C LEU A 572 -11.75 13.75 -9.66
N PHE A 573 -12.34 14.24 -8.56
CA PHE A 573 -12.56 13.44 -7.33
C PHE A 573 -13.95 12.80 -7.31
N TYR A 574 -14.73 12.95 -8.39
CA TYR A 574 -16.15 12.60 -8.44
C TYR A 574 -16.46 11.78 -9.69
N GLY A 575 -16.57 10.46 -9.53
CA GLY A 575 -17.11 9.53 -10.52
C GLY A 575 -17.86 8.38 -9.82
N PRO A 576 -19.02 7.92 -10.31
CA PRO A 576 -20.05 7.26 -9.48
C PRO A 576 -19.95 5.72 -9.40
N SER A 577 -18.74 5.15 -9.39
CA SER A 577 -18.55 3.67 -9.35
C SER A 577 -18.08 3.11 -8.01
N ALA A 578 -17.72 3.96 -7.04
CA ALA A 578 -17.50 3.53 -5.66
C ALA A 578 -18.78 3.79 -4.87
N GLY A 579 -19.44 2.73 -4.38
CA GLY A 579 -20.68 2.78 -3.58
C GLY A 579 -20.53 3.46 -2.20
N ILE A 580 -19.98 4.66 -2.16
CA ILE A 580 -19.76 5.50 -0.99
C ILE A 580 -20.95 6.45 -0.91
N SER A 581 -21.62 6.48 0.26
CA SER A 581 -22.77 7.37 0.45
C SER A 581 -22.35 8.85 0.29
N PRO A 582 -23.25 9.73 -0.22
CA PRO A 582 -22.97 11.16 -0.35
C PRO A 582 -22.52 11.81 0.97
N LEU A 583 -22.97 11.26 2.11
CA LEU A 583 -22.61 11.70 3.46
C LEU A 583 -21.14 11.41 3.79
N SER A 584 -20.61 10.26 3.38
CA SER A 584 -19.20 9.89 3.56
C SER A 584 -18.27 10.73 2.67
N CYS A 585 -18.71 11.06 1.45
CA CYS A 585 -17.98 11.99 0.57
C CYS A 585 -17.98 13.43 1.11
N MET A 586 -19.09 13.86 1.72
CA MET A 586 -19.20 15.16 2.38
C MET A 586 -18.31 15.22 3.62
N LEU A 587 -18.26 14.17 4.44
CA LEU A 587 -17.36 14.05 5.59
C LEU A 587 -15.88 14.06 5.18
N LEU A 588 -15.49 13.34 4.13
CA LEU A 588 -14.10 13.30 3.64
C LEU A 588 -13.65 14.64 3.04
N SER A 589 -14.55 15.31 2.30
CA SER A 589 -14.31 16.66 1.76
C SER A 589 -14.25 17.70 2.88
N ILE A 590 -15.08 17.57 3.92
CA ILE A 590 -15.01 18.38 5.13
C ILE A 590 -13.71 18.09 5.89
N ILE A 591 -13.23 16.86 5.99
CA ILE A 591 -11.96 16.53 6.66
C ILE A 591 -10.75 17.08 5.90
N ILE A 592 -10.74 17.02 4.56
CA ILE A 592 -9.66 17.58 3.72
C ILE A 592 -9.72 19.11 3.70
N ALA A 593 -10.92 19.70 3.62
CA ALA A 593 -11.12 21.15 3.72
C ALA A 593 -10.86 21.67 5.14
N VAL A 594 -11.06 20.85 6.18
CA VAL A 594 -10.68 21.17 7.56
C VAL A 594 -9.19 20.97 7.76
N ALA A 595 -8.52 19.96 7.20
CA ALA A 595 -7.06 19.81 7.36
C ALA A 595 -6.27 20.87 6.58
N GLY A 596 -6.60 21.07 5.29
CA GLY A 596 -5.98 22.11 4.46
C GLY A 596 -6.45 23.52 4.84
N GLY A 597 -7.74 23.67 5.12
CA GLY A 597 -8.33 24.93 5.58
C GLY A 597 -7.97 25.29 7.00
N PHE A 598 -7.63 24.38 7.92
CA PHE A 598 -7.17 24.72 9.28
C PHE A 598 -5.69 25.11 9.29
N VAL A 599 -4.87 24.52 8.42
CA VAL A 599 -3.48 24.97 8.19
C VAL A 599 -3.47 26.36 7.54
N ILE A 600 -4.28 26.59 6.49
CA ILE A 600 -4.41 27.90 5.85
C ILE A 600 -5.12 28.91 6.77
N PHE A 601 -6.15 28.52 7.52
CA PHE A 601 -6.86 29.38 8.49
C PHE A 601 -5.97 29.75 9.67
N ILE A 602 -5.07 28.88 10.14
CA ILE A 602 -4.06 29.27 11.13
C ILE A 602 -3.03 30.21 10.50
N VAL A 603 -2.60 29.99 9.26
CA VAL A 603 -1.68 30.89 8.54
C VAL A 603 -2.32 32.28 8.28
N GLU A 604 -3.59 32.33 7.90
CA GLU A 604 -4.33 33.56 7.55
C GLU A 604 -4.87 34.31 8.78
N ARG A 605 -5.40 33.63 9.82
CA ARG A 605 -5.80 34.29 11.09
C ARG A 605 -4.60 34.80 11.90
N VAL A 606 -3.38 34.32 11.62
CA VAL A 606 -2.14 34.80 12.25
C VAL A 606 -1.56 36.03 11.53
N GLN A 607 -1.92 36.29 10.26
CA GLN A 607 -1.57 37.51 9.53
C GLN A 607 -2.67 38.60 9.58
N GLY A 608 -3.94 38.23 9.71
CA GLY A 608 -5.08 39.16 9.59
C GLY A 608 -5.49 40.00 10.82
N LYS A 609 -4.72 40.00 11.93
CA LYS A 609 -5.05 40.80 13.14
C LYS A 609 -3.97 41.84 13.51
N ALA A 610 -3.35 42.44 12.50
CA ALA A 610 -2.50 43.63 12.65
C ALA A 610 -2.99 44.86 11.87
N ALA A 611 -4.17 44.81 11.25
CA ALA A 611 -4.75 45.94 10.51
C ALA A 611 -6.24 46.12 10.86
N ALA A 612 -6.52 46.46 12.12
CA ALA A 612 -7.82 47.00 12.52
C ALA A 612 -7.58 48.14 13.50
N GLY A 613 -7.19 49.28 12.93
CA GLY A 613 -7.00 50.53 13.65
C GLY A 613 -6.96 51.67 12.65
N SER A 614 -8.11 52.06 12.10
CA SER A 614 -8.46 53.45 11.76
C SER A 614 -9.74 53.52 10.92
N SER A 615 -10.56 54.52 11.29
CA SER A 615 -11.59 55.22 10.52
C SER A 615 -12.93 54.55 10.19
N ALA A 616 -13.94 55.13 10.83
CA ALA A 616 -15.38 55.05 10.58
C ALA A 616 -15.82 55.88 9.35
N SER A 617 -17.16 55.92 9.14
CA SER A 617 -17.98 56.72 8.20
C SER A 617 -18.27 56.03 6.86
N THR A 618 -19.45 56.07 6.21
CA THR A 618 -20.78 56.65 6.46
C THR A 618 -21.70 56.17 5.31
N GLU A 619 -22.96 55.83 5.65
CA GLU A 619 -24.23 55.96 4.88
C GLU A 619 -24.49 55.45 3.43
N ARG A 620 -25.65 54.75 3.37
CA ARG A 620 -26.87 54.97 2.54
C ARG A 620 -26.99 54.59 1.05
N ASP A 621 -28.12 53.88 0.86
CA ASP A 621 -29.22 54.08 -0.09
C ASP A 621 -29.15 53.61 -1.55
N SER A 622 -30.15 52.75 -1.85
CA SER A 622 -31.05 52.77 -3.03
C SER A 622 -30.44 52.41 -4.40
N THR A 623 -31.09 51.74 -5.36
CA THR A 623 -32.51 51.53 -5.67
C THR A 623 -32.61 50.49 -6.80
N SER A 624 -33.69 49.69 -6.77
CA SER A 624 -34.55 49.25 -7.88
C SER A 624 -33.94 48.97 -9.28
N SER A 625 -34.26 47.80 -9.85
CA SER A 625 -35.47 47.69 -10.69
C SER A 625 -35.81 46.24 -11.02
N ALA A 626 -37.02 45.84 -10.64
CA ALA A 626 -37.70 44.63 -11.08
C ALA A 626 -38.58 44.92 -12.29
N ARG A 627 -38.92 43.88 -13.09
CA ARG A 627 -40.18 43.68 -13.84
C ARG A 627 -40.03 42.48 -14.81
N THR A 628 -40.98 41.58 -15.05
CA THR A 628 -42.34 41.30 -14.52
C THR A 628 -42.81 39.93 -15.05
N THR A 629 -43.40 39.12 -14.16
CA THR A 629 -44.65 38.32 -14.27
C THR A 629 -44.94 37.27 -15.37
N SER A 630 -45.23 36.08 -14.82
CA SER A 630 -46.08 34.90 -15.14
C SER A 630 -47.47 35.16 -15.81
N PRO A 631 -48.42 34.19 -15.96
CA PRO A 631 -48.44 32.71 -15.81
C PRO A 631 -49.28 31.91 -16.88
N SER A 632 -49.14 30.57 -16.95
CA SER A 632 -50.24 29.61 -17.26
C SER A 632 -49.75 28.14 -17.25
N GLY A 633 -50.40 27.25 -16.49
CA GLY A 633 -50.30 25.77 -16.65
C GLY A 633 -51.55 25.21 -17.35
N PRO A 634 -51.86 23.89 -17.29
CA PRO A 634 -51.02 22.70 -17.07
C PRO A 634 -51.15 21.67 -18.23
N GLY A 635 -50.20 20.73 -18.38
CA GLY A 635 -50.32 19.65 -19.37
C GLY A 635 -49.25 18.57 -19.20
N ALA A 636 -49.70 17.32 -19.10
CA ALA A 636 -48.92 16.11 -18.83
C ALA A 636 -47.99 15.71 -19.99
N GLY A 637 -46.89 15.02 -19.69
CA GLY A 637 -46.07 14.32 -20.69
C GLY A 637 -44.65 13.96 -20.22
N THR A 638 -44.49 12.73 -19.73
CA THR A 638 -43.33 11.83 -19.91
C THR A 638 -41.90 12.39 -19.83
N ALA A 639 -41.22 12.01 -18.75
CA ALA A 639 -39.77 12.08 -18.63
C ALA A 639 -39.07 11.17 -19.67
N SER A 640 -38.19 11.76 -20.47
CA SER A 640 -37.16 11.04 -21.24
C SER A 640 -35.81 11.33 -20.57
N ALA A 641 -35.16 10.27 -20.12
CA ALA A 641 -33.82 10.28 -19.60
C ALA A 641 -32.85 10.14 -20.77
N ASP A 642 -32.11 11.20 -21.10
CA ASP A 642 -30.97 11.13 -21.99
C ASP A 642 -29.87 10.29 -21.33
N THR A 643 -29.70 9.08 -21.86
CA THR A 643 -28.70 8.10 -21.41
C THR A 643 -27.72 7.90 -22.56
N SER A 644 -26.66 8.71 -22.63
CA SER A 644 -25.56 8.46 -23.55
C SER A 644 -24.55 7.50 -22.90
N LEU A 645 -24.62 6.22 -23.28
CA LEU A 645 -23.68 5.16 -22.90
C LEU A 645 -22.28 5.40 -23.53
N PRO A 646 -21.17 5.09 -22.82
CA PRO A 646 -19.83 5.16 -23.40
C PRO A 646 -19.58 3.99 -24.37
N ALA A 647 -18.92 4.31 -25.49
CA ALA A 647 -18.56 3.39 -26.58
C ALA A 647 -17.52 2.33 -26.15
N ALA A 648 -17.52 1.19 -26.86
CA ALA A 648 -16.73 -0.01 -26.57
C ALA A 648 -15.21 0.21 -26.72
N ILE A 649 -14.44 -0.53 -25.90
CA ILE A 649 -12.98 -0.50 -25.87
C ILE A 649 -12.47 -1.75 -26.60
N SER A 650 -11.85 -1.58 -27.77
CA SER A 650 -11.03 -2.62 -28.40
C SER A 650 -9.86 -2.98 -27.49
N LEU A 651 -9.51 -4.26 -27.37
CA LEU A 651 -8.37 -4.69 -26.56
C LEU A 651 -7.06 -4.03 -27.05
N PRO A 652 -6.18 -3.55 -26.15
CA PRO A 652 -4.84 -3.09 -26.54
C PRO A 652 -4.07 -4.22 -27.23
N ALA A 653 -3.36 -3.91 -28.33
CA ALA A 653 -2.62 -4.91 -29.09
C ALA A 653 -1.59 -5.71 -28.25
N ASP A 654 -1.04 -5.07 -27.22
CA ASP A 654 -0.04 -5.68 -26.33
C ASP A 654 -0.66 -6.64 -25.30
N PHE A 655 -1.96 -6.51 -24.99
CA PHE A 655 -2.63 -7.35 -23.99
C PHE A 655 -2.65 -8.82 -24.43
N LEU A 656 -3.06 -9.11 -25.66
CA LEU A 656 -3.16 -10.49 -26.15
C LEU A 656 -1.79 -11.17 -26.25
N VAL A 657 -0.77 -10.44 -26.68
CA VAL A 657 0.61 -10.95 -26.75
C VAL A 657 1.16 -11.20 -25.35
N SER A 658 0.94 -10.28 -24.40
CA SER A 658 1.35 -10.43 -23.01
C SER A 658 0.64 -11.59 -22.34
N LEU A 659 -0.67 -11.73 -22.56
CA LEU A 659 -1.48 -12.82 -22.03
C LEU A 659 -1.02 -14.17 -22.60
N ALA A 660 -0.83 -14.26 -23.92
CA ALA A 660 -0.26 -15.45 -24.56
C ALA A 660 1.10 -15.83 -23.96
N SER A 661 1.98 -14.84 -23.79
CA SER A 661 3.31 -15.06 -23.21
C SER A 661 3.25 -15.55 -21.77
N SER A 662 2.29 -15.06 -20.95
CA SER A 662 2.09 -15.51 -19.57
C SER A 662 1.71 -17.00 -19.47
N PHE A 663 1.08 -17.53 -20.53
CA PHE A 663 0.74 -18.95 -20.67
C PHE A 663 1.72 -19.73 -21.56
N THR A 664 2.93 -19.20 -21.80
CA THR A 664 3.97 -19.83 -22.64
C THR A 664 3.52 -20.11 -24.07
N MET A 665 2.71 -19.22 -24.64
CA MET A 665 2.21 -19.31 -26.02
C MET A 665 2.78 -18.21 -26.90
N THR A 666 2.87 -18.51 -28.19
CA THR A 666 3.27 -17.57 -29.24
C THR A 666 2.18 -17.50 -30.32
N PRO A 667 2.15 -16.47 -31.18
CA PRO A 667 1.17 -16.42 -32.26
C PRO A 667 1.17 -17.71 -33.09
N ALA A 668 -0.03 -18.28 -33.30
CA ALA A 668 -0.18 -19.53 -34.03
C ALA A 668 0.20 -19.35 -35.51
N ALA A 669 0.45 -20.47 -36.21
CA ALA A 669 0.75 -20.44 -37.64
C ALA A 669 -0.36 -19.75 -38.47
N VAL A 670 -1.61 -19.97 -38.09
CA VAL A 670 -2.74 -19.12 -38.51
C VAL A 670 -3.05 -18.18 -37.34
N SER A 671 -2.45 -16.99 -37.35
CA SER A 671 -2.55 -16.04 -36.23
C SER A 671 -3.87 -15.27 -36.18
N SER A 672 -4.61 -15.20 -37.29
CA SER A 672 -5.92 -14.56 -37.36
C SER A 672 -6.77 -15.04 -38.55
N LEU A 673 -8.09 -14.79 -38.50
CA LEU A 673 -8.99 -15.03 -39.62
C LEU A 673 -9.29 -13.72 -40.37
N PRO A 674 -8.89 -13.59 -41.65
CA PRO A 674 -9.04 -12.35 -42.39
C PRO A 674 -10.49 -12.09 -42.80
N MET A 675 -10.96 -10.86 -42.64
CA MET A 675 -12.27 -10.40 -43.14
C MET A 675 -12.17 -9.94 -44.60
N PRO A 676 -13.22 -10.09 -45.42
CA PRO A 676 -13.20 -9.60 -46.80
C PRO A 676 -13.16 -8.07 -46.83
N THR A 677 -12.61 -7.50 -47.91
CA THR A 677 -12.46 -6.04 -48.08
C THR A 677 -13.78 -5.31 -48.32
N SER A 678 -14.86 -6.04 -48.62
CA SER A 678 -16.20 -5.50 -48.85
C SER A 678 -17.26 -6.48 -48.34
N ALA A 679 -18.43 -5.97 -47.97
CA ALA A 679 -19.55 -6.78 -47.51
C ALA A 679 -19.93 -7.88 -48.55
N LEU A 680 -20.21 -9.08 -48.04
CA LEU A 680 -20.70 -10.24 -48.80
C LEU A 680 -22.03 -10.68 -48.16
N PRO A 681 -23.15 -10.03 -48.49
CA PRO A 681 -24.44 -10.26 -47.84
C PRO A 681 -25.06 -11.62 -48.19
N SER A 682 -24.57 -12.29 -49.23
CA SER A 682 -25.06 -13.61 -49.63
C SER A 682 -24.32 -14.72 -48.88
N SER A 683 -25.06 -15.64 -48.25
CA SER A 683 -24.45 -16.77 -47.55
C SER A 683 -23.65 -17.69 -48.44
N SER A 684 -23.99 -17.85 -49.73
CA SER A 684 -23.18 -18.66 -50.64
C SER A 684 -21.81 -18.00 -50.91
N ALA A 685 -21.79 -16.69 -51.11
CA ALA A 685 -20.55 -15.93 -51.31
C ALA A 685 -19.69 -15.91 -50.04
N ALA A 686 -20.31 -15.73 -48.87
CA ALA A 686 -19.61 -15.74 -47.59
C ALA A 686 -19.01 -17.12 -47.26
N ASN A 687 -19.75 -18.22 -47.46
CA ASN A 687 -19.20 -19.57 -47.29
C ASN A 687 -18.08 -19.88 -48.28
N ALA A 688 -18.17 -19.40 -49.53
CA ALA A 688 -17.09 -19.55 -50.51
C ALA A 688 -15.81 -18.82 -50.08
N TYR A 689 -15.93 -17.60 -49.55
CA TYR A 689 -14.80 -16.85 -48.99
C TYR A 689 -14.18 -17.57 -47.78
N ILE A 690 -14.99 -18.05 -46.83
CA ILE A 690 -14.49 -18.80 -45.67
C ILE A 690 -13.77 -20.09 -46.10
N ALA A 691 -14.32 -20.81 -47.07
CA ALA A 691 -13.69 -22.03 -47.59
C ALA A 691 -12.30 -21.77 -48.19
N ASP A 692 -12.12 -20.62 -48.84
CA ASP A 692 -10.85 -20.22 -49.47
C ASP A 692 -9.85 -19.61 -48.47
N SER A 693 -10.33 -18.80 -47.52
CA SER A 693 -9.48 -17.91 -46.71
C SER A 693 -9.26 -18.36 -45.25
N TRP A 694 -10.08 -19.26 -44.69
CA TRP A 694 -10.08 -19.57 -43.25
C TRP A 694 -9.57 -20.99 -42.91
N SER A 695 -8.82 -21.63 -43.81
CA SER A 695 -8.34 -23.01 -43.61
C SER A 695 -9.45 -23.96 -43.15
N LEU A 696 -10.62 -23.83 -43.78
CA LEU A 696 -11.84 -24.54 -43.42
C LEU A 696 -11.68 -26.04 -43.66
N VAL A 697 -11.97 -26.84 -42.64
CA VAL A 697 -11.96 -28.30 -42.74
C VAL A 697 -13.34 -28.83 -43.09
N LYS A 698 -14.36 -28.32 -42.40
CA LYS A 698 -15.75 -28.74 -42.59
C LYS A 698 -16.73 -27.72 -42.01
N GLY A 699 -17.97 -27.82 -42.48
CA GLY A 699 -19.11 -27.03 -42.02
C GLY A 699 -19.40 -25.84 -42.92
N SER A 700 -20.65 -25.40 -42.85
CA SER A 700 -21.20 -24.24 -43.57
C SER A 700 -22.39 -23.72 -42.76
N GLY A 701 -22.83 -22.49 -43.01
CA GLY A 701 -24.05 -22.01 -42.34
C GLY A 701 -24.68 -20.77 -42.97
N PRO A 702 -25.89 -20.39 -42.51
CA PRO A 702 -26.54 -19.12 -42.83
C PRO A 702 -25.79 -17.96 -42.15
N LEU A 703 -24.66 -17.57 -42.73
CA LEU A 703 -23.82 -16.45 -42.31
C LEU A 703 -23.63 -15.47 -43.46
N SER A 704 -23.22 -14.25 -43.17
CA SER A 704 -22.87 -13.24 -44.19
C SER A 704 -21.78 -12.31 -43.66
N PHE A 705 -21.16 -11.51 -44.54
CA PHE A 705 -20.28 -10.42 -44.13
C PHE A 705 -20.97 -9.09 -44.39
N VAL A 706 -21.09 -8.24 -43.37
CA VAL A 706 -21.77 -6.94 -43.46
C VAL A 706 -20.87 -5.83 -42.93
N GLU A 707 -21.21 -4.57 -43.22
CA GLU A 707 -20.57 -3.41 -42.58
C GLU A 707 -20.95 -3.35 -41.10
N ASP A 708 -20.01 -2.95 -40.24
CA ASP A 708 -20.16 -2.94 -38.78
C ASP A 708 -21.43 -2.19 -38.34
N PRO A 709 -22.46 -2.90 -37.83
CA PRO A 709 -23.74 -2.31 -37.50
C PRO A 709 -23.79 -1.69 -36.09
N LEU A 710 -22.76 -1.87 -35.26
CA LEU A 710 -22.74 -1.39 -33.87
C LEU A 710 -21.97 -0.07 -33.71
N GLU A 711 -20.83 0.08 -34.38
CA GLU A 711 -19.98 1.28 -34.25
C GLU A 711 -20.09 2.25 -35.43
N GLY A 712 -20.63 1.80 -36.56
CA GLY A 712 -20.76 2.59 -37.80
C GLY A 712 -19.40 2.84 -38.47
N GLY A 713 -19.21 2.33 -39.68
CA GLY A 713 -17.98 2.51 -40.45
C GLY A 713 -17.85 1.56 -41.63
N SER A 714 -16.76 1.66 -42.38
CA SER A 714 -16.49 0.79 -43.54
C SER A 714 -15.84 -0.55 -43.17
N GLN A 715 -15.78 -0.91 -41.88
CA GLN A 715 -15.19 -2.17 -41.43
C GLN A 715 -16.20 -3.31 -41.63
N VAL A 716 -15.73 -4.41 -42.19
CA VAL A 716 -16.56 -5.59 -42.48
C VAL A 716 -16.43 -6.61 -41.36
N VAL A 717 -17.56 -7.13 -40.90
CA VAL A 717 -17.68 -8.11 -39.80
C VAL A 717 -18.48 -9.32 -40.24
N LEU A 718 -18.24 -10.48 -39.61
CA LEU A 718 -19.04 -11.68 -39.83
C LEU A 718 -20.35 -11.57 -39.06
N THR A 719 -21.48 -11.84 -39.71
CA THR A 719 -22.82 -11.81 -39.13
C THR A 719 -23.48 -13.18 -39.17
N VAL A 720 -24.16 -13.52 -38.08
CA VAL A 720 -25.05 -14.68 -38.00
C VAL A 720 -26.42 -14.22 -37.52
N ASP A 721 -27.45 -14.53 -38.30
CA ASP A 721 -28.83 -14.14 -38.02
C ASP A 721 -29.61 -15.28 -37.35
N TYR A 722 -30.46 -14.90 -36.39
CA TYR A 722 -31.36 -15.78 -35.65
C TYR A 722 -32.79 -15.28 -35.83
N PRO A 723 -33.57 -15.86 -36.76
CA PRO A 723 -34.98 -15.57 -36.89
C PRO A 723 -35.74 -15.91 -35.59
N LYS A 724 -36.79 -15.17 -35.31
CA LYS A 724 -37.70 -15.43 -34.20
C LYS A 724 -38.18 -16.88 -34.23
N GLY A 725 -38.13 -17.57 -33.09
CA GLY A 725 -38.51 -18.97 -32.97
C GLY A 725 -37.36 -19.96 -33.25
N SER A 726 -36.18 -19.49 -33.66
CA SER A 726 -35.05 -20.38 -33.95
C SER A 726 -34.31 -20.84 -32.70
N TYR A 727 -33.93 -22.13 -32.70
CA TYR A 727 -33.07 -22.80 -31.70
C TYR A 727 -32.57 -24.13 -32.28
N SER A 728 -31.65 -24.83 -31.61
CA SER A 728 -31.06 -26.07 -32.16
C SER A 728 -32.04 -27.21 -32.50
N GLY A 729 -33.27 -27.19 -31.94
CA GLY A 729 -34.32 -28.17 -32.25
C GLY A 729 -35.33 -27.73 -33.31
N ALA A 730 -35.29 -26.48 -33.79
CA ALA A 730 -36.21 -25.94 -34.79
C ALA A 730 -35.83 -26.42 -36.20
N LYS A 731 -36.38 -27.54 -36.65
CA LYS A 731 -36.07 -28.13 -37.97
C LYS A 731 -36.53 -27.26 -39.15
N ASP A 732 -37.56 -26.44 -38.95
CA ASP A 732 -38.20 -25.65 -40.00
C ASP A 732 -37.68 -24.20 -40.08
N ILE A 733 -36.81 -23.78 -39.15
CA ILE A 733 -36.24 -22.43 -39.07
C ILE A 733 -34.70 -22.54 -39.04
N PRO A 734 -34.03 -22.67 -40.20
CA PRO A 734 -32.58 -22.79 -40.25
C PRO A 734 -31.92 -21.49 -39.78
N ALA A 735 -31.18 -21.56 -38.68
CA ALA A 735 -30.52 -20.42 -38.06
C ALA A 735 -29.24 -20.84 -37.32
N GLY A 736 -28.29 -19.91 -37.21
CA GLY A 736 -27.02 -20.17 -36.56
C GLY A 736 -26.06 -21.05 -37.36
N VAL A 737 -24.85 -21.24 -36.83
CA VAL A 737 -23.79 -22.06 -37.42
C VAL A 737 -23.43 -23.17 -36.45
N GLY A 738 -23.41 -24.41 -36.91
CA GLY A 738 -23.07 -25.58 -36.09
C GLY A 738 -21.81 -26.29 -36.59
N ASN A 739 -20.85 -26.51 -35.69
CA ASN A 739 -19.68 -27.38 -35.93
C ASN A 739 -18.85 -27.03 -37.17
N MET A 740 -18.72 -25.74 -37.49
CA MET A 740 -17.77 -25.26 -38.50
C MET A 740 -16.36 -25.29 -37.89
N GLN A 741 -15.42 -25.98 -38.53
CA GLN A 741 -14.08 -26.21 -37.96
C GLN A 741 -12.97 -25.69 -38.89
N MET A 742 -12.04 -24.94 -38.31
CA MET A 742 -10.88 -24.35 -38.98
C MET A 742 -9.59 -24.96 -38.43
N ALA A 743 -8.70 -25.42 -39.31
CA ALA A 743 -7.44 -26.07 -38.96
C ALA A 743 -6.34 -25.05 -38.60
N VAL A 744 -6.53 -24.31 -37.52
CA VAL A 744 -5.63 -23.18 -37.16
C VAL A 744 -4.36 -23.62 -36.40
N PHE A 745 -4.33 -24.84 -35.84
CA PHE A 745 -3.22 -25.36 -35.02
C PHE A 745 -2.47 -26.56 -35.64
N GLY A 746 -2.56 -26.76 -36.96
CA GLY A 746 -1.81 -27.81 -37.67
C GLY A 746 -2.15 -29.23 -37.19
N GLU A 747 -1.11 -30.05 -36.93
CA GLU A 747 -1.21 -31.45 -36.49
C GLU A 747 -1.62 -31.61 -35.01
N GLY A 748 -1.59 -30.54 -34.22
CA GLY A 748 -2.02 -30.54 -32.83
C GLY A 748 -1.08 -29.80 -31.89
N LYS A 749 -1.64 -29.16 -30.87
CA LYS A 749 -0.94 -28.38 -29.84
C LYS A 749 -1.38 -28.80 -28.45
N GLN A 750 -0.52 -28.60 -27.47
CA GLN A 750 -0.83 -28.88 -26.06
C GLN A 750 -1.44 -27.66 -25.35
N ARG A 751 -1.22 -26.47 -25.90
CA ARG A 751 -1.65 -25.18 -25.38
C ARG A 751 -2.19 -24.35 -26.54
N ALA A 752 -3.36 -23.74 -26.37
CA ALA A 752 -3.91 -22.82 -27.35
C ALA A 752 -4.73 -21.72 -26.70
N MET A 753 -4.71 -20.55 -27.32
CA MET A 753 -5.54 -19.41 -26.96
C MET A 753 -6.26 -18.89 -28.20
N VAL A 754 -7.53 -18.55 -28.03
CA VAL A 754 -8.32 -17.82 -29.03
C VAL A 754 -8.86 -16.54 -28.41
N SER A 755 -8.72 -15.42 -29.12
CA SER A 755 -9.37 -14.16 -28.78
C SER A 755 -10.29 -13.73 -29.92
N TYR A 756 -11.48 -13.23 -29.62
CA TYR A 756 -12.38 -12.63 -30.61
C TYR A 756 -13.29 -11.61 -29.96
N GLU A 757 -13.79 -10.68 -30.77
CA GLU A 757 -14.85 -9.76 -30.37
C GLU A 757 -16.19 -10.29 -30.86
N VAL A 758 -17.19 -10.28 -29.99
CA VAL A 758 -18.58 -10.62 -30.31
C VAL A 758 -19.50 -9.45 -29.97
N GLY A 759 -20.26 -9.02 -30.98
CA GLY A 759 -21.32 -8.04 -30.87
C GLY A 759 -22.67 -8.74 -30.83
N PHE A 760 -23.59 -8.24 -30.01
CA PHE A 760 -25.00 -8.65 -30.02
C PHE A 760 -25.83 -7.46 -30.50
N SER A 761 -26.80 -7.70 -31.38
CA SER A 761 -27.70 -6.64 -31.88
C SER A 761 -28.36 -5.86 -30.73
N ASP A 762 -28.79 -4.62 -30.99
CA ASP A 762 -29.49 -3.85 -29.97
C ASP A 762 -30.79 -4.57 -29.54
N GLY A 763 -31.07 -4.57 -28.23
CA GLY A 763 -32.20 -5.30 -27.66
C GLY A 763 -32.11 -6.84 -27.73
N PHE A 764 -30.92 -7.43 -27.96
CA PHE A 764 -30.74 -8.89 -27.98
C PHE A 764 -31.19 -9.55 -26.68
N ASP A 765 -32.17 -10.46 -26.78
CA ASP A 765 -32.66 -11.27 -25.66
C ASP A 765 -31.93 -12.62 -25.63
N PHE A 766 -31.18 -12.85 -24.56
CA PHE A 766 -30.39 -14.07 -24.38
C PHE A 766 -31.25 -15.29 -24.00
N VAL A 767 -32.53 -15.10 -23.63
CA VAL A 767 -33.47 -16.15 -23.23
C VAL A 767 -32.86 -17.07 -22.16
N LEU A 768 -32.63 -18.35 -22.47
CA LEU A 768 -32.01 -19.33 -21.59
C LEU A 768 -30.56 -19.67 -22.01
N GLY A 769 -30.03 -18.99 -23.02
CA GLY A 769 -28.65 -19.11 -23.49
C GLY A 769 -28.49 -19.80 -24.86
N GLY A 770 -27.23 -19.90 -25.28
CA GLY A 770 -26.86 -20.44 -26.58
C GLY A 770 -25.39 -20.87 -26.65
N LYS A 771 -24.93 -21.24 -27.84
CA LYS A 771 -23.53 -21.60 -28.08
C LYS A 771 -22.74 -20.41 -28.62
N LEU A 772 -21.46 -20.37 -28.28
CA LEU A 772 -20.46 -19.46 -28.83
C LEU A 772 -19.21 -20.23 -29.30
N PRO A 773 -18.41 -19.65 -30.21
CA PRO A 773 -17.17 -20.26 -30.69
C PRO A 773 -16.17 -20.60 -29.58
N GLY A 774 -15.35 -21.62 -29.79
CA GLY A 774 -14.31 -22.05 -28.85
C GLY A 774 -13.27 -22.99 -29.49
N LEU A 775 -12.45 -23.65 -28.69
CA LEU A 775 -11.40 -24.56 -29.17
C LEU A 775 -11.88 -26.02 -29.24
N PHE A 776 -11.25 -26.80 -30.11
CA PHE A 776 -11.49 -28.23 -30.32
C PHE A 776 -10.17 -29.00 -30.40
N GLY A 777 -10.17 -30.21 -29.85
CA GLY A 777 -9.04 -31.13 -29.98
C GLY A 777 -9.45 -32.56 -30.27
N GLY A 778 -8.55 -33.31 -30.90
CA GLY A 778 -8.75 -34.72 -31.26
C GLY A 778 -9.35 -34.95 -32.64
N ASP A 779 -10.00 -36.09 -32.86
CA ASP A 779 -10.51 -36.47 -34.18
C ASP A 779 -11.65 -35.53 -34.60
N ARG A 780 -11.42 -34.76 -35.68
CA ARG A 780 -12.38 -33.82 -36.24
C ARG A 780 -13.65 -34.51 -36.76
N GLY A 781 -13.64 -35.82 -37.02
CA GLY A 781 -14.82 -36.62 -37.37
C GLY A 781 -15.61 -37.16 -36.18
N SER A 782 -15.00 -37.18 -34.98
CA SER A 782 -15.56 -37.78 -33.77
C SER A 782 -16.54 -36.88 -33.01
N GLY A 783 -17.37 -37.49 -32.14
CA GLY A 783 -18.44 -36.83 -31.41
C GLY A 783 -17.94 -36.13 -30.14
N CYS A 784 -17.88 -34.79 -30.16
CA CYS A 784 -17.77 -33.92 -28.96
C CYS A 784 -18.67 -32.68 -29.10
N THR A 785 -19.83 -32.87 -29.73
CA THR A 785 -20.83 -31.84 -30.00
C THR A 785 -22.22 -32.48 -30.06
N GLY A 786 -23.26 -31.78 -29.61
CA GLY A 786 -24.65 -32.19 -29.83
C GLY A 786 -25.06 -33.45 -29.08
N GLY A 787 -24.62 -33.59 -27.82
CA GLY A 787 -24.99 -34.71 -26.95
C GLY A 787 -24.15 -35.98 -27.13
N LYS A 788 -23.09 -35.94 -27.94
CA LYS A 788 -22.19 -37.06 -28.20
C LYS A 788 -20.81 -36.73 -27.65
N GLY A 789 -20.40 -37.39 -26.58
CA GLY A 789 -19.03 -37.38 -26.06
C GLY A 789 -18.22 -38.53 -26.65
N SER A 790 -16.90 -38.38 -26.71
CA SER A 790 -15.99 -39.41 -27.20
C SER A 790 -14.62 -39.23 -26.57
N GLU A 791 -13.93 -40.33 -26.26
CA GLU A 791 -12.53 -40.30 -25.83
C GLU A 791 -11.57 -39.82 -26.92
N ALA A 792 -12.03 -39.77 -28.18
CA ALA A 792 -11.24 -39.34 -29.32
C ALA A 792 -11.18 -37.82 -29.49
N CYS A 793 -11.94 -37.03 -28.72
CA CYS A 793 -11.97 -35.57 -28.84
C CYS A 793 -12.35 -34.85 -27.54
N PHE A 794 -12.28 -33.52 -27.56
CA PHE A 794 -12.95 -32.64 -26.59
C PHE A 794 -13.31 -31.29 -27.27
N SER A 795 -14.21 -30.52 -26.64
CA SER A 795 -14.46 -29.13 -27.06
C SER A 795 -14.61 -28.19 -25.87
N THR A 796 -14.02 -27.00 -25.95
CA THR A 796 -14.07 -25.96 -24.92
C THR A 796 -14.92 -24.78 -25.36
N ARG A 797 -16.02 -25.02 -26.07
CA ARG A 797 -17.02 -23.94 -26.24
C ARG A 797 -17.48 -23.46 -24.85
N PHE A 798 -18.16 -22.32 -24.79
CA PHE A 798 -18.79 -21.77 -23.56
C PHE A 798 -19.88 -22.67 -22.93
N TYR A 799 -19.93 -23.93 -23.38
CA TYR A 799 -20.48 -25.12 -22.76
C TYR A 799 -19.60 -26.31 -23.27
N ALA A 800 -18.86 -26.96 -22.39
CA ALA A 800 -17.73 -27.83 -22.75
C ALA A 800 -18.13 -29.31 -22.86
N TYR A 801 -17.38 -30.08 -23.67
CA TYR A 801 -17.41 -31.54 -23.68
C TYR A 801 -16.01 -32.03 -23.33
N ILE A 802 -15.85 -32.51 -22.11
CA ILE A 802 -14.59 -32.95 -21.50
C ILE A 802 -14.85 -34.20 -20.63
N PRO A 803 -13.85 -35.06 -20.41
CA PRO A 803 -13.92 -36.08 -19.36
C PRO A 803 -14.27 -35.49 -17.99
N THR A 804 -14.98 -36.26 -17.16
CA THR A 804 -15.37 -35.89 -15.80
C THR A 804 -14.89 -36.93 -14.77
N TYR A 805 -14.82 -36.57 -13.49
CA TYR A 805 -14.44 -37.48 -12.41
C TYR A 805 -15.29 -37.30 -11.14
N ASP A 806 -15.26 -38.31 -10.27
CA ASP A 806 -16.01 -38.32 -9.01
C ASP A 806 -15.62 -37.14 -8.10
N GLY A 807 -16.62 -36.36 -7.69
CA GLY A 807 -16.44 -35.17 -6.86
C GLY A 807 -16.15 -33.87 -7.63
N GLN A 808 -16.01 -33.92 -8.96
CA GLN A 808 -15.87 -32.72 -9.79
C GLN A 808 -17.19 -31.96 -9.95
N CYS A 809 -18.29 -32.71 -10.10
CA CYS A 809 -19.61 -32.17 -10.38
C CYS A 809 -20.40 -31.93 -9.09
N GLY A 810 -20.89 -30.70 -8.86
CA GLY A 810 -21.84 -30.44 -7.79
C GLY A 810 -23.26 -30.90 -8.14
N THR A 811 -24.15 -30.93 -7.15
CA THR A 811 -25.57 -31.22 -7.40
C THR A 811 -26.21 -30.12 -8.26
N LYS A 812 -27.34 -30.38 -8.93
CA LYS A 812 -28.03 -29.37 -9.78
C LYS A 812 -28.40 -28.05 -9.07
N SER A 813 -28.28 -27.99 -7.74
CA SER A 813 -28.50 -26.79 -6.92
C SER A 813 -27.24 -26.22 -6.25
N ASP A 814 -26.05 -26.76 -6.54
CA ASP A 814 -24.79 -26.29 -5.95
C ASP A 814 -24.18 -25.10 -6.71
N THR A 815 -23.51 -24.23 -5.94
CA THR A 815 -22.63 -23.16 -6.41
C THR A 815 -21.26 -23.69 -6.87
N SER A 816 -21.18 -24.94 -7.33
CA SER A 816 -19.94 -25.56 -7.78
C SER A 816 -19.49 -24.98 -9.12
N SER A 817 -18.17 -24.90 -9.31
CA SER A 817 -17.55 -24.46 -10.57
C SER A 817 -17.92 -25.33 -11.77
N TYR A 818 -18.38 -26.57 -11.55
CA TYR A 818 -18.81 -27.51 -12.59
C TYR A 818 -20.25 -27.98 -12.37
N GLN A 819 -21.08 -27.89 -13.40
CA GLN A 819 -22.41 -28.50 -13.50
C GLN A 819 -22.41 -29.48 -14.67
N CYS A 820 -22.36 -30.77 -14.35
CA CYS A 820 -22.29 -31.84 -15.35
C CYS A 820 -23.70 -32.29 -15.73
N HIS A 821 -23.98 -32.38 -17.03
CA HIS A 821 -25.30 -32.71 -17.57
C HIS A 821 -25.32 -34.08 -18.26
N GLY A 822 -24.53 -35.05 -17.77
CA GLY A 822 -24.31 -36.33 -18.43
C GLY A 822 -23.81 -36.11 -19.87
N ASN A 823 -24.42 -36.79 -20.84
CA ASN A 823 -24.06 -36.72 -22.26
C ASN A 823 -24.23 -35.33 -22.89
N ASP A 824 -24.98 -34.42 -22.27
CA ASP A 824 -25.23 -33.10 -22.83
C ASP A 824 -24.01 -32.18 -22.74
N GLY A 825 -23.04 -32.50 -21.85
CA GLY A 825 -21.76 -31.84 -21.59
C GLY A 825 -21.71 -31.11 -20.23
N VAL A 826 -20.74 -30.22 -20.04
CA VAL A 826 -20.42 -29.59 -18.75
C VAL A 826 -20.54 -28.08 -18.83
N SER A 827 -21.33 -27.48 -17.95
CA SER A 827 -21.34 -26.03 -17.73
C SER A 827 -20.32 -25.68 -16.67
N ILE A 828 -19.44 -24.75 -17.00
CA ILE A 828 -18.34 -24.35 -16.15
C ILE A 828 -18.55 -22.90 -15.73
N ASN A 829 -18.55 -22.65 -14.41
CA ASN A 829 -18.64 -21.34 -13.76
C ASN A 829 -19.73 -20.43 -14.33
N ARG A 830 -20.94 -20.98 -14.48
CA ARG A 830 -22.09 -20.27 -15.08
C ARG A 830 -22.44 -19.03 -14.24
N GLY A 831 -22.51 -17.87 -14.90
CA GLY A 831 -22.85 -16.59 -14.26
C GLY A 831 -21.65 -15.78 -13.77
N SER A 832 -20.42 -16.25 -13.97
CA SER A 832 -19.17 -15.51 -13.66
C SER A 832 -19.01 -14.23 -14.48
N PHE A 833 -19.65 -14.12 -15.64
CA PHE A 833 -19.69 -12.91 -16.46
C PHE A 833 -20.99 -12.84 -17.27
N VAL A 834 -21.31 -11.64 -17.79
CA VAL A 834 -22.51 -11.37 -18.58
C VAL A 834 -22.15 -10.56 -19.82
N PHE A 835 -22.75 -10.89 -20.96
CA PHE A 835 -22.61 -10.11 -22.19
C PHE A 835 -23.54 -8.92 -22.22
N GLY A 836 -23.08 -7.80 -22.78
CA GLY A 836 -23.96 -6.67 -23.07
C GLY A 836 -24.48 -6.71 -24.51
N ALA A 837 -25.77 -6.45 -24.67
CA ALA A 837 -26.40 -6.17 -25.97
C ALA A 837 -26.05 -4.76 -26.48
N GLY A 838 -26.10 -4.56 -27.80
CA GLY A 838 -25.86 -3.26 -28.44
C GLY A 838 -24.41 -2.77 -28.39
N LYS A 839 -23.44 -3.64 -28.04
CA LYS A 839 -22.01 -3.29 -27.98
C LYS A 839 -21.13 -4.50 -28.30
N TRP A 840 -19.87 -4.22 -28.63
CA TRP A 840 -18.82 -5.23 -28.76
C TRP A 840 -18.37 -5.75 -27.39
N ASN A 841 -18.18 -7.06 -27.29
CA ASN A 841 -17.66 -7.74 -26.11
C ASN A 841 -16.40 -8.53 -26.54
N SER A 842 -15.25 -8.21 -25.96
CA SER A 842 -14.00 -8.93 -26.22
C SER A 842 -13.91 -10.17 -25.34
N ILE A 843 -13.66 -11.33 -25.93
CA ILE A 843 -13.53 -12.62 -25.23
C ILE A 843 -12.18 -13.24 -25.58
N THR A 844 -11.44 -13.66 -24.56
CA THR A 844 -10.24 -14.48 -24.75
C THR A 844 -10.33 -15.76 -23.96
N GLN A 845 -10.11 -16.90 -24.61
CA GLN A 845 -10.13 -18.23 -24.01
C GLN A 845 -8.75 -18.87 -24.13
N VAL A 846 -8.25 -19.40 -23.02
CA VAL A 846 -6.99 -20.14 -22.91
C VAL A 846 -7.29 -21.59 -22.53
N THR A 847 -6.72 -22.55 -23.24
CA THR A 847 -6.86 -23.98 -22.96
C THR A 847 -5.49 -24.66 -22.95
N ILE A 848 -5.18 -25.38 -21.87
CA ILE A 848 -3.91 -26.08 -21.64
C ILE A 848 -4.21 -27.51 -21.24
N LEU A 849 -3.73 -28.47 -22.03
CA LEU A 849 -4.03 -29.88 -21.82
C LEU A 849 -3.33 -30.44 -20.57
N ASN A 850 -3.99 -31.38 -19.88
CA ASN A 850 -3.42 -32.12 -18.76
C ASN A 850 -2.17 -32.92 -19.17
N SER A 851 -1.22 -33.03 -18.23
CA SER A 851 0.17 -33.45 -18.50
C SER A 851 0.33 -34.93 -18.80
N GLU A 852 -0.33 -35.78 -18.00
CA GLU A 852 -0.26 -37.24 -18.13
C GLU A 852 -1.63 -37.77 -18.57
N PRO A 853 -1.86 -37.93 -19.88
CA PRO A 853 -3.12 -38.45 -20.40
C PRO A 853 -3.27 -39.94 -20.05
N GLY A 854 -4.35 -40.27 -19.34
CA GLY A 854 -4.76 -41.62 -19.01
C GLY A 854 -6.11 -41.59 -18.29
N SER A 855 -6.81 -42.72 -18.21
CA SER A 855 -8.04 -42.83 -17.38
C SER A 855 -7.74 -42.59 -15.89
N SER A 856 -6.49 -42.82 -15.47
CA SER A 856 -5.96 -42.47 -14.16
C SER A 856 -4.77 -41.53 -14.33
N GLY A 857 -4.98 -40.23 -14.09
CA GLY A 857 -3.98 -39.20 -14.32
C GLY A 857 -4.26 -37.93 -13.49
N PRO A 858 -3.33 -36.97 -13.46
CA PRO A 858 -3.51 -35.72 -12.73
C PRO A 858 -4.56 -34.83 -13.41
N ALA A 859 -5.54 -34.37 -12.64
CA ALA A 859 -6.44 -33.29 -13.01
C ALA A 859 -5.70 -31.96 -12.90
N ASN A 860 -4.91 -31.63 -13.91
CA ASN A 860 -4.07 -30.42 -13.92
C ASN A 860 -4.18 -29.57 -15.19
N GLY A 861 -5.15 -29.82 -16.06
CA GLY A 861 -5.39 -28.99 -17.23
C GLY A 861 -5.93 -27.61 -16.85
N VAL A 862 -5.58 -26.59 -17.64
CA VAL A 862 -5.98 -25.20 -17.37
C VAL A 862 -7.03 -24.72 -18.38
N LEU A 863 -8.12 -24.15 -17.88
CA LEU A 863 -9.10 -23.40 -18.67
C LEU A 863 -9.25 -21.99 -18.09
N ALA A 864 -8.91 -20.98 -18.88
CA ALA A 864 -9.12 -19.59 -18.50
C ALA A 864 -9.98 -18.85 -19.53
N VAL A 865 -10.80 -17.91 -19.05
CA VAL A 865 -11.59 -17.00 -19.88
C VAL A 865 -11.40 -15.58 -19.37
N TYR A 866 -11.19 -14.66 -20.28
CA TYR A 866 -11.11 -13.23 -20.05
C TYR A 866 -12.20 -12.52 -20.84
N VAL A 867 -12.81 -11.51 -20.23
CA VAL A 867 -13.77 -10.61 -20.88
C VAL A 867 -13.19 -9.20 -20.79
N GLY A 868 -12.86 -8.60 -21.93
CA GLY A 868 -11.93 -7.47 -21.95
C GLY A 868 -10.57 -7.90 -21.39
N GLU A 869 -9.99 -7.07 -20.51
CA GLU A 869 -8.70 -7.34 -19.85
C GLU A 869 -8.87 -8.15 -18.54
N GLU A 870 -10.10 -8.33 -18.07
CA GLU A 870 -10.40 -8.97 -16.79
C GLU A 870 -10.54 -10.48 -16.92
N ARG A 871 -9.93 -11.23 -15.99
CA ARG A 871 -10.04 -12.69 -15.91
C ARG A 871 -11.39 -13.09 -15.33
N ALA A 872 -12.32 -13.50 -16.18
CA ALA A 872 -13.67 -13.92 -15.80
C ALA A 872 -13.72 -15.35 -15.23
N MET A 873 -12.83 -16.23 -15.67
CA MET A 873 -12.77 -17.63 -15.20
C MET A 873 -11.34 -18.14 -15.24
N TYR A 874 -10.95 -18.93 -14.24
CA TYR A 874 -9.67 -19.61 -14.19
C TYR A 874 -9.79 -20.93 -13.43
N LEU A 875 -9.44 -22.03 -14.07
CA LEU A 875 -9.52 -23.38 -13.52
C LEU A 875 -8.23 -24.12 -13.86
N GLU A 876 -7.70 -24.87 -12.91
CA GLU A 876 -6.44 -25.64 -13.04
C GLU A 876 -6.65 -27.14 -12.79
N ASP A 877 -7.88 -27.57 -12.54
CA ASP A 877 -8.25 -28.96 -12.20
C ASP A 877 -9.02 -29.65 -13.35
N VAL A 878 -8.78 -29.25 -14.60
CA VAL A 878 -9.52 -29.76 -15.76
C VAL A 878 -8.83 -30.99 -16.35
N VAL A 879 -9.60 -32.04 -16.66
CA VAL A 879 -9.13 -33.16 -17.50
C VAL A 879 -9.70 -32.98 -18.89
N PHE A 880 -8.87 -32.65 -19.87
CA PHE A 880 -9.32 -32.47 -21.27
C PHE A 880 -9.26 -33.77 -22.07
N ARG A 881 -8.36 -34.69 -21.68
CA ARG A 881 -8.11 -35.93 -22.42
C ARG A 881 -7.63 -37.04 -21.51
N THR A 882 -7.99 -38.26 -21.88
CA THR A 882 -7.46 -39.52 -21.34
C THR A 882 -6.55 -40.23 -22.34
N ASN A 883 -6.59 -39.84 -23.63
CA ASN A 883 -5.77 -40.39 -24.70
C ASN A 883 -4.71 -39.36 -25.16
N ALA A 884 -3.44 -39.76 -25.19
CA ALA A 884 -2.33 -38.90 -25.59
C ALA A 884 -2.40 -38.38 -27.04
N SER A 885 -3.12 -39.09 -27.92
CA SER A 885 -3.30 -38.72 -29.32
C SER A 885 -4.25 -37.53 -29.51
N VAL A 886 -4.96 -37.11 -28.46
CA VAL A 886 -5.90 -36.00 -28.48
C VAL A 886 -5.15 -34.70 -28.17
N LEU A 887 -5.03 -33.83 -29.17
CA LEU A 887 -4.36 -32.53 -29.10
C LEU A 887 -5.28 -31.42 -29.62
N LEU A 888 -5.06 -30.17 -29.19
CA LEU A 888 -5.76 -28.98 -29.71
C LEU A 888 -5.42 -28.80 -31.17
N ASN A 889 -6.38 -28.92 -32.08
CA ASN A 889 -6.08 -28.91 -33.52
C ASN A 889 -7.05 -28.06 -34.35
N ALA A 890 -8.12 -27.53 -33.76
CA ALA A 890 -9.07 -26.72 -34.50
C ALA A 890 -9.72 -25.63 -33.65
N PHE A 891 -10.10 -24.55 -34.33
CA PHE A 891 -11.09 -23.61 -33.82
C PHE A 891 -12.47 -24.04 -34.33
N ILE A 892 -13.44 -24.15 -33.43
CA ILE A 892 -14.81 -24.54 -33.75
C ILE A 892 -15.73 -23.32 -33.65
N PHE A 893 -16.17 -22.82 -34.80
CA PHE A 893 -17.18 -21.79 -34.90
C PHE A 893 -18.57 -22.42 -34.79
N SER A 894 -19.22 -22.17 -33.66
CA SER A 894 -20.54 -22.72 -33.37
C SER A 894 -21.35 -21.70 -32.60
N THR A 895 -22.43 -21.20 -33.20
CA THR A 895 -23.34 -20.27 -32.53
C THR A 895 -24.78 -20.48 -32.96
N PHE A 896 -25.65 -20.62 -31.97
CA PHE A 896 -27.10 -20.80 -32.11
C PHE A 896 -27.74 -20.70 -30.72
N PHE A 897 -29.02 -20.32 -30.68
CA PHE A 897 -29.84 -20.46 -29.48
C PHE A 897 -29.97 -21.95 -29.12
N GLY A 898 -29.54 -22.30 -27.91
CA GLY A 898 -29.06 -23.64 -27.62
C GLY A 898 -29.85 -24.33 -26.52
N GLY A 899 -30.35 -25.52 -26.82
CA GLY A 899 -31.23 -26.34 -25.99
C GLY A 899 -32.17 -27.12 -26.92
N SER A 900 -32.75 -28.24 -26.47
CA SER A 900 -33.58 -29.09 -27.33
C SER A 900 -35.08 -28.75 -27.27
N THR A 901 -35.47 -27.71 -26.54
CA THR A 901 -36.86 -27.32 -26.31
C THR A 901 -37.15 -25.89 -26.77
N GLU A 902 -38.43 -25.59 -27.04
CA GLU A 902 -38.90 -24.29 -27.53
C GLU A 902 -38.61 -23.13 -26.56
N ASN A 903 -38.41 -23.40 -25.27
CA ASN A 903 -38.07 -22.36 -24.28
C ASN A 903 -36.71 -21.68 -24.55
N TYR A 904 -35.88 -22.25 -25.42
CA TYR A 904 -34.61 -21.65 -25.86
C TYR A 904 -34.76 -20.83 -27.14
N ALA A 905 -35.94 -20.78 -27.75
CA ALA A 905 -36.16 -20.11 -29.01
C ALA A 905 -35.92 -18.59 -28.90
N ALA A 906 -35.29 -18.02 -29.93
CA ALA A 906 -35.12 -16.58 -30.04
C ALA A 906 -36.47 -15.86 -29.97
N SER A 907 -36.62 -14.89 -29.06
CA SER A 907 -37.88 -14.19 -28.81
C SER A 907 -38.24 -13.17 -29.91
N ALA A 908 -37.23 -12.71 -30.64
CA ALA A 908 -37.33 -11.82 -31.80
C ALA A 908 -36.22 -12.13 -32.83
N ASP A 909 -36.34 -11.56 -34.03
CA ASP A 909 -35.24 -11.58 -35.00
C ASP A 909 -34.05 -10.81 -34.42
N CYS A 910 -32.89 -11.44 -34.35
CA CYS A 910 -31.68 -10.86 -33.77
C CYS A 910 -30.44 -11.40 -34.46
N SER A 911 -29.30 -10.75 -34.25
CA SER A 911 -28.05 -11.11 -34.90
C SER A 911 -26.86 -11.03 -33.94
N THR A 912 -25.83 -11.82 -34.23
CA THR A 912 -24.50 -11.68 -33.62
C THR A 912 -23.48 -11.30 -34.68
N TYR A 913 -22.45 -10.56 -34.23
CA TYR A 913 -21.38 -10.05 -35.07
C TYR A 913 -20.04 -10.52 -34.52
N TYR A 914 -19.08 -10.86 -35.38
CA TYR A 914 -17.76 -11.35 -34.97
C TYR A 914 -16.65 -10.64 -35.74
N ARG A 915 -15.61 -10.22 -35.00
CA ARG A 915 -14.39 -9.63 -35.57
C ARG A 915 -13.15 -9.94 -34.71
N ASN A 916 -11.98 -9.54 -35.22
CA ASN A 916 -10.70 -9.63 -34.51
C ASN A 916 -10.38 -11.03 -33.95
N ILE A 917 -10.65 -12.08 -34.73
CA ILE A 917 -10.40 -13.47 -34.32
C ILE A 917 -8.89 -13.75 -34.45
N GLN A 918 -8.22 -13.99 -33.32
CA GLN A 918 -6.77 -14.19 -33.21
C GLN A 918 -6.44 -15.47 -32.45
N PHE A 919 -5.31 -16.10 -32.80
CA PHE A 919 -4.88 -17.39 -32.23
C PHE A 919 -3.42 -17.41 -31.80
N PHE A 920 -3.17 -18.10 -30.70
CA PHE A 920 -1.84 -18.35 -30.14
C PHE A 920 -1.74 -19.82 -29.74
N ASP A 921 -0.55 -20.40 -29.80
CA ASP A 921 -0.31 -21.80 -29.46
C ASP A 921 1.03 -22.06 -28.77
N GLY A 922 1.14 -23.25 -28.18
CA GLY A 922 2.34 -23.79 -27.54
C GLY A 922 2.35 -25.32 -27.52
N ASP A 923 3.55 -25.89 -27.39
CA ASP A 923 3.79 -27.33 -27.56
C ASP A 923 3.88 -28.11 -26.24
N ASP A 924 3.94 -27.44 -25.09
CA ASP A 924 4.06 -28.07 -23.78
C ASP A 924 2.70 -28.29 -23.11
N SER A 925 2.49 -29.42 -22.43
CA SER A 925 1.30 -29.65 -21.60
C SER A 925 1.35 -28.88 -20.29
N SER A 926 0.27 -28.91 -19.51
CA SER A 926 0.20 -28.27 -18.18
C SER A 926 1.35 -28.71 -17.27
N ASP A 927 1.87 -27.75 -16.50
CA ASP A 927 2.87 -27.91 -15.45
C ASP A 927 2.25 -27.73 -14.05
N ALA A 928 0.94 -27.47 -13.98
CA ALA A 928 0.20 -27.35 -12.74
C ALA A 928 0.18 -28.69 -11.98
N GLN A 929 0.08 -28.62 -10.65
CA GLN A 929 -0.13 -29.80 -9.81
C GLN A 929 -1.63 -30.11 -9.73
N GLY A 930 -1.98 -31.37 -9.96
CA GLY A 930 -3.36 -31.84 -9.91
C GLY A 930 -3.48 -33.12 -9.09
N ALA A 931 -4.62 -33.30 -8.44
CA ALA A 931 -4.92 -34.58 -7.81
C ALA A 931 -5.01 -35.68 -8.88
N THR A 932 -4.51 -36.88 -8.58
CA THR A 932 -4.74 -38.03 -9.45
C THR A 932 -6.20 -38.45 -9.34
N VAL A 933 -6.92 -38.41 -10.47
CA VAL A 933 -8.34 -38.73 -10.55
C VAL A 933 -8.59 -39.90 -11.50
N GLN A 934 -9.74 -40.55 -11.35
CA GLN A 934 -10.26 -41.48 -12.35
C GLN A 934 -11.22 -40.71 -13.24
N ALA A 935 -10.77 -40.35 -14.44
CA ALA A 935 -11.57 -39.59 -15.39
C ALA A 935 -12.26 -40.52 -16.38
N THR A 936 -13.55 -40.30 -16.58
CA THR A 936 -14.39 -41.05 -17.52
C THR A 936 -15.02 -40.10 -18.53
N VAL A 937 -15.19 -40.58 -19.76
CA VAL A 937 -16.06 -39.91 -20.72
C VAL A 937 -17.40 -40.63 -20.67
N ASP A 938 -18.47 -39.88 -20.44
CA ASP A 938 -19.83 -40.37 -20.65
C ASP A 938 -20.03 -40.54 -22.17
N ALA A 939 -19.51 -41.66 -22.69
CA ALA A 939 -19.60 -42.06 -24.09
C ALA A 939 -20.92 -42.82 -24.32
N GLU A 940 -21.56 -42.54 -25.44
CA GLU A 940 -22.74 -43.28 -25.91
C GLU A 940 -22.33 -44.58 -26.61
#